data_AF-A3WV92-F1
#
_entry.id   AF-A3WV92-F1
#
_cell.length_a   1.000
_cell.length_b   1.000
_cell.length_c   1.000
_cell.angle_alpha   90.00
_cell.angle_beta   90.00
_cell.angle_gamma   90.00
#
_symmetry.space_group_name_H-M   'P 1'
#
loop_
_entity.id
_entity.type
_entity.pdbx_description
1 polymer ?
#
loop_
_entity_poly.entity_id
_entity_poly.type
_entity_poly.pdbx_seq_one_letter_code
_entity_poly.pdbx_strand_id
1 'polypeptide(L)'
;MEIATPFADRGEVDLALRAARIELERRMGIFDALNTSVGGLQAQSFALQNISGNIANSQTTGYKGITTAFVDLIPDSTTPNRQVAGGVTAYATPTISSQGTVSASTVGTYMAINGDGFFNVQTPTGRVDNQPQFSGVTYYTRRGDFQVDAHGHLVNSAGYYLMGVAVDPKTGNPLGNVPQVLKFQNSFVPAQATTTVQYAANLPAVPRTLSSATAPVGSITAAGGLNPSDFTTNFNPLVVGTPAPPYTDNTTMGSPATNQQTPPVAITSATLLSGTAPSDSLPGGFAVGDTITVNGTTITFTDASTALPPGAQDATHVRIDDTVGDLLGKIGAITGQAPTIDAGTGAITLHTGTAQDLSVTSASSGWTAMGFGATTNIARGGGGTPGAGVVIANDQTIFQQQSISGGAVTAYDATGTAVNLQLRWAKTDSASLGAGHSDTWNLFYQADPNATGTQAAWINVGTNFTFGVNGQLSSPVGSSITIPSVSVGSQSLGNLTLNIGSGGLTQYASSGGNATINAINQNGYAAGQLQSVAINNDGIVVGTFSNGQNLSLAQVSLSHFNGTNYLKALDGGAYAVTDESGPAIAGAAGHISGSSLEGSNTDIADEFTKLIVTQQAYSANTKVITTANSMVQDLLNVLR
;
A
#
# COMPACT_ATOMS: atom_id res chain seq x y z
N MET A 1 18.42 -78.59 111.40
CA MET A 1 17.56 -77.48 110.94
C MET A 1 18.14 -77.04 109.61
N GLU A 2 17.47 -76.99 108.47
CA GLU A 2 16.18 -77.48 107.98
C GLU A 2 16.28 -77.27 106.45
N ILE A 3 15.62 -78.16 105.70
CA ILE A 3 15.02 -77.92 104.37
C ILE A 3 15.94 -77.74 103.15
N ALA A 4 15.74 -78.68 102.22
CA ALA A 4 16.17 -78.69 100.83
C ALA A 4 15.40 -77.71 99.95
N THR A 5 16.03 -77.19 98.90
CA THR A 5 15.34 -76.85 97.63
C THR A 5 16.22 -77.22 96.43
N PRO A 6 15.65 -77.76 95.33
CA PRO A 6 16.40 -78.31 94.22
C PRO A 6 16.78 -77.25 93.18
N PHE A 7 17.97 -77.40 92.60
CA PHE A 7 18.38 -76.76 91.35
C PHE A 7 17.55 -77.32 90.20
N ALA A 8 16.56 -76.56 89.72
CA ALA A 8 15.92 -76.78 88.44
C ALA A 8 16.00 -75.49 87.61
N ASP A 9 16.59 -75.64 86.42
CA ASP A 9 16.33 -74.89 85.20
C ASP A 9 16.64 -73.37 85.11
N ARG A 10 17.89 -73.04 84.77
CA ARG A 10 18.26 -71.71 84.23
C ARG A 10 18.32 -71.67 82.69
N GLY A 11 18.02 -72.77 82.00
CA GLY A 11 18.02 -72.86 80.55
C GLY A 11 16.66 -72.51 79.93
N GLU A 12 15.58 -72.98 80.53
CA GLU A 12 14.22 -72.73 80.04
C GLU A 12 13.75 -71.28 80.22
N VAL A 13 14.19 -70.58 81.28
CA VAL A 13 13.80 -69.19 81.53
C VAL A 13 14.47 -68.21 80.54
N ASP A 14 15.72 -68.46 80.14
CA ASP A 14 16.41 -67.64 79.12
C ASP A 14 15.86 -67.92 77.71
N LEU A 15 15.42 -69.15 77.43
CA LEU A 15 14.76 -69.50 76.17
C LEU A 15 13.35 -68.89 76.08
N ALA A 16 12.59 -68.88 77.18
CA ALA A 16 11.26 -68.24 77.25
C ALA A 16 11.34 -66.71 77.16
N LEU A 17 12.33 -66.06 77.80
CA LEU A 17 12.55 -64.61 77.65
C LEU A 17 13.04 -64.24 76.25
N ARG A 18 13.90 -65.07 75.61
CA ARG A 18 14.30 -64.86 74.21
C ARG A 18 13.15 -65.09 73.25
N ALA A 19 12.31 -66.10 73.47
CA ALA A 19 11.10 -66.33 72.69
C ALA A 19 10.09 -65.18 72.84
N ALA A 20 9.84 -64.69 74.05
CA ALA A 20 8.97 -63.54 74.31
C ALA A 20 9.53 -62.24 73.71
N ARG A 21 10.87 -62.06 73.67
CA ARG A 21 11.52 -60.92 73.03
C ARG A 21 11.48 -60.99 71.50
N ILE A 22 11.70 -62.17 70.91
CA ILE A 22 11.51 -62.42 69.47
C ILE A 22 10.03 -62.19 69.09
N GLU A 23 9.11 -62.58 69.95
CA GLU A 23 7.66 -62.41 69.78
C GLU A 23 7.22 -60.93 69.87
N LEU A 24 7.79 -60.13 70.78
CA LEU A 24 7.60 -58.67 70.81
C LEU A 24 8.23 -57.96 69.60
N GLU A 25 9.40 -58.41 69.13
CA GLU A 25 10.05 -57.88 67.93
C GLU A 25 9.27 -58.24 66.64
N ARG A 26 8.64 -59.41 66.59
CA ARG A 26 7.79 -59.86 65.47
C ARG A 26 6.44 -59.14 65.43
N ARG A 27 5.88 -58.79 66.60
CA ARG A 27 4.69 -57.93 66.73
C ARG A 27 4.95 -56.51 66.22
N MET A 28 6.10 -55.89 66.56
CA MET A 28 6.42 -54.55 66.07
C MET A 28 6.60 -54.51 64.53
N GLY A 29 7.27 -55.50 63.93
CA GLY A 29 7.52 -55.51 62.49
C GLY A 29 6.28 -55.66 61.59
N ILE A 30 5.24 -56.38 62.03
CA ILE A 30 4.01 -56.56 61.24
C ILE A 30 3.17 -55.28 61.22
N PHE A 31 3.05 -54.57 62.35
CA PHE A 31 2.31 -53.30 62.41
C PHE A 31 3.02 -52.19 61.61
N ASP A 32 4.35 -52.16 61.63
CA ASP A 32 5.13 -51.23 60.80
C ASP A 32 4.95 -51.54 59.30
N ALA A 33 5.01 -52.82 58.92
CA ALA A 33 4.76 -53.25 57.54
C ALA A 33 3.32 -52.91 57.07
N LEU A 34 2.33 -52.99 57.96
CA LEU A 34 0.96 -52.56 57.68
C LEU A 34 0.86 -51.05 57.47
N ASN A 35 1.49 -50.23 58.32
CA ASN A 35 1.52 -48.77 58.15
C ASN A 35 2.19 -48.35 56.84
N THR A 36 3.33 -48.95 56.49
CA THR A 36 4.00 -48.69 55.19
C THR A 36 3.12 -49.12 54.02
N SER A 37 2.42 -50.26 54.12
CA SER A 37 1.52 -50.74 53.06
C SER A 37 0.29 -49.85 52.88
N VAL A 38 -0.26 -49.31 53.98
CA VAL A 38 -1.40 -48.37 53.93
C VAL A 38 -0.97 -47.04 53.31
N GLY A 39 0.18 -46.48 53.68
CA GLY A 39 0.74 -45.29 53.04
C GLY A 39 0.99 -45.52 51.55
N GLY A 40 1.51 -46.69 51.19
CA GLY A 40 1.65 -47.13 49.79
C GLY A 40 0.32 -47.19 49.04
N LEU A 41 -0.74 -47.77 49.63
CA LEU A 41 -2.06 -47.82 49.00
C LEU A 41 -2.67 -46.43 48.79
N GLN A 42 -2.55 -45.54 49.77
CA GLN A 42 -3.03 -44.17 49.66
C GLN A 42 -2.28 -43.40 48.56
N ALA A 43 -0.95 -43.49 48.55
CA ALA A 43 -0.11 -42.87 47.54
C ALA A 43 -0.42 -43.38 46.12
N GLN A 44 -0.62 -44.69 45.94
CA GLN A 44 -0.99 -45.26 44.65
C GLN A 44 -2.44 -44.93 44.26
N SER A 45 -3.37 -44.84 45.22
CA SER A 45 -4.74 -44.37 44.94
C SER A 45 -4.76 -42.93 44.45
N PHE A 46 -3.94 -42.07 45.05
CA PHE A 46 -3.75 -40.69 44.59
C PHE A 46 -3.12 -40.63 43.19
N ALA A 47 -2.15 -41.49 42.89
CA ALA A 47 -1.60 -41.62 41.55
C ALA A 47 -2.65 -42.05 40.52
N LEU A 48 -3.51 -43.03 40.86
CA LEU A 48 -4.62 -43.45 40.00
C LEU A 48 -5.62 -42.31 39.73
N GLN A 49 -5.89 -41.45 40.72
CA GLN A 49 -6.75 -40.28 40.55
C GLN A 49 -6.17 -39.30 39.52
N ASN A 50 -4.88 -38.98 39.62
CA ASN A 50 -4.21 -38.08 38.69
C ASN A 50 -4.18 -38.66 37.27
N ILE A 51 -3.83 -39.95 37.11
CA ILE A 51 -3.83 -40.63 35.81
C ILE A 51 -5.23 -40.65 35.20
N SER A 52 -6.26 -40.94 36.01
CA SER A 52 -7.66 -40.94 35.54
C SER A 52 -8.10 -39.54 35.09
N GLY A 53 -7.70 -38.49 35.83
CA GLY A 53 -7.94 -37.11 35.44
C GLY A 53 -7.26 -36.72 34.14
N ASN A 54 -6.01 -37.14 33.95
CA ASN A 54 -5.24 -36.93 32.72
C ASN A 54 -5.91 -37.61 31.52
N ILE A 55 -6.32 -38.88 31.65
CA ILE A 55 -7.03 -39.63 30.60
C ILE A 55 -8.34 -38.93 30.24
N ALA A 56 -9.14 -38.54 31.24
CA ALA A 56 -10.43 -37.89 31.03
C ALA A 56 -10.32 -36.55 30.27
N ASN A 57 -9.21 -35.81 30.46
CA ASN A 57 -8.96 -34.52 29.83
C ASN A 57 -7.95 -34.56 28.67
N SER A 58 -7.58 -35.76 28.19
CA SER A 58 -6.63 -35.94 27.08
C SER A 58 -7.09 -35.29 25.77
N GLN A 59 -8.40 -35.10 25.59
CA GLN A 59 -8.99 -34.43 24.41
C GLN A 59 -9.35 -32.96 24.67
N THR A 60 -9.10 -32.45 25.87
CA THR A 60 -9.42 -31.07 26.22
C THR A 60 -8.34 -30.13 25.70
N THR A 61 -8.76 -29.13 24.93
CA THR A 61 -7.91 -28.06 24.41
C THR A 61 -7.12 -27.37 25.50
N GLY A 62 -5.80 -27.25 25.31
CA GLY A 62 -4.90 -26.55 26.22
C GLY A 62 -4.79 -27.17 27.62
N TYR A 63 -5.26 -28.41 27.83
CA TYR A 63 -5.14 -29.09 29.11
C TYR A 63 -3.68 -29.40 29.44
N LYS A 64 -3.32 -29.22 30.71
CA LYS A 64 -2.01 -29.55 31.26
C LYS A 64 -2.17 -30.64 32.29
N GLY A 65 -1.53 -31.78 32.03
CA GLY A 65 -1.55 -32.94 32.90
C GLY A 65 -0.85 -32.70 34.22
N ILE A 66 -1.13 -33.58 35.16
CA ILE A 66 -0.52 -33.61 36.49
C ILE A 66 0.20 -34.94 36.65
N THR A 67 1.43 -34.92 37.15
CA THR A 67 2.16 -36.14 37.50
C THR A 67 2.24 -36.31 39.01
N THR A 68 2.42 -37.54 39.46
CA THR A 68 2.48 -37.86 40.88
C THR A 68 3.92 -38.06 41.30
N ALA A 69 4.38 -37.26 42.26
CA ALA A 69 5.69 -37.41 42.88
C ALA A 69 5.55 -38.18 44.20
N PHE A 70 6.35 -39.23 44.37
CA PHE A 70 6.39 -40.02 45.59
C PHE A 70 7.56 -39.55 46.45
N VAL A 71 7.31 -39.37 47.74
CA VAL A 71 8.33 -38.99 48.73
C VAL A 71 8.35 -40.06 49.81
N ASP A 72 9.52 -40.61 50.08
CA ASP A 72 9.72 -41.55 51.17
C ASP A 72 9.72 -40.82 52.52
N LEU A 73 9.13 -41.46 53.53
CA LEU A 73 9.05 -40.92 54.88
C LEU A 73 9.96 -41.74 55.79
N ILE A 74 11.19 -41.27 56.01
CA ILE A 74 12.17 -41.94 56.87
C ILE A 74 11.93 -41.50 58.33
N PRO A 75 11.59 -42.43 59.24
CA PRO A 75 11.53 -42.10 60.66
C PRO A 75 12.94 -41.87 61.21
N ASP A 76 13.11 -40.87 62.07
CA ASP A 76 14.37 -40.59 62.75
C ASP A 76 14.82 -41.84 63.55
N SER A 77 15.94 -42.44 63.17
CA SER A 77 16.47 -43.66 63.79
C SER A 77 17.60 -43.28 64.74
N THR A 78 17.35 -43.46 66.04
CA THR A 78 18.35 -43.23 67.11
C THR A 78 19.40 -44.36 67.21
N THR A 79 19.40 -45.35 66.30
CA THR A 79 20.34 -46.49 66.32
C THR A 79 20.87 -46.86 64.92
N PRO A 80 22.20 -46.86 64.66
CA PRO A 80 22.78 -47.03 63.31
C PRO A 80 22.50 -48.36 62.59
N ASN A 81 22.18 -49.43 63.32
CA ASN A 81 22.04 -50.79 62.76
C ASN A 81 20.58 -51.27 62.61
N ARG A 82 19.59 -50.39 62.83
CA ARG A 82 18.17 -50.69 62.57
C ARG A 82 17.55 -49.54 61.80
N GLN A 83 17.42 -49.69 60.49
CA GLN A 83 16.58 -48.84 59.66
C GLN A 83 15.20 -49.48 59.57
N VAL A 84 14.19 -48.80 60.10
CA VAL A 84 12.79 -49.20 59.92
C VAL A 84 12.38 -48.78 58.51
N ALA A 85 11.64 -49.63 57.81
CA ALA A 85 11.06 -49.26 56.53
C ALA A 85 10.10 -48.08 56.76
N GLY A 86 10.40 -46.94 56.15
CA GLY A 86 9.56 -45.76 56.20
C GLY A 86 8.23 -45.93 55.49
N GLY A 87 7.37 -44.90 55.58
CA GLY A 87 6.17 -44.78 54.76
C GLY A 87 6.46 -44.14 53.40
N VAL A 88 5.42 -43.93 52.59
CA VAL A 88 5.48 -43.11 51.38
C VAL A 88 4.28 -42.17 51.36
N THR A 89 4.49 -40.94 50.89
CA THR A 89 3.43 -39.99 50.58
C THR A 89 3.50 -39.59 49.11
N ALA A 90 2.41 -39.07 48.57
CA ALA A 90 2.32 -38.65 47.18
C ALA A 90 1.82 -37.20 47.07
N TYR A 91 2.41 -36.45 46.14
CA TYR A 91 2.03 -35.09 45.82
C TYR A 91 1.75 -34.94 44.33
N ALA A 92 0.76 -34.09 44.00
CA ALA A 92 0.48 -33.71 42.64
C ALA A 92 1.47 -32.63 42.19
N THR A 93 2.09 -32.84 41.03
CA THR A 93 3.01 -31.90 40.41
C THR A 93 2.48 -31.53 39.02
N PRO A 94 2.05 -30.26 38.83
CA PRO A 94 1.54 -29.82 37.53
C PRO A 94 2.65 -29.84 36.46
N THR A 95 2.29 -30.18 35.23
CA THR A 95 3.20 -30.14 34.07
C THR A 95 2.87 -28.97 33.13
N ILE A 96 2.56 -27.82 33.72
CA ILE A 96 2.02 -26.64 33.01
C ILE A 96 3.03 -26.13 31.96
N SER A 97 4.32 -26.22 32.26
CA SER A 97 5.41 -25.83 31.36
C SER A 97 5.55 -26.73 30.12
N SER A 98 5.02 -27.95 30.13
CA SER A 98 5.17 -28.89 29.00
C SER A 98 4.14 -28.59 27.91
N GLN A 99 4.61 -28.38 26.67
CA GLN A 99 3.76 -28.05 25.53
C GLN A 99 3.01 -29.29 25.00
N GLY A 100 1.75 -29.12 24.60
CA GLY A 100 0.98 -30.13 23.87
C GLY A 100 1.13 -30.00 22.35
N THR A 101 0.55 -30.94 21.59
CA THR A 101 0.60 -30.88 20.12
C THR A 101 -0.19 -29.67 19.61
N VAL A 102 0.43 -28.87 18.74
CA VAL A 102 -0.23 -27.74 18.08
C VAL A 102 -0.73 -28.20 16.70
N SER A 103 -2.03 -28.04 16.47
CA SER A 103 -2.70 -28.41 15.22
C SER A 103 -3.33 -27.20 14.55
N ALA A 104 -3.33 -27.17 13.22
CA ALA A 104 -3.99 -26.10 12.46
C ALA A 104 -5.53 -26.17 12.59
N SER A 105 -6.18 -25.02 12.53
CA SER A 105 -7.63 -24.84 12.58
C SER A 105 -8.09 -24.01 11.38
N THR A 106 -9.34 -24.19 10.96
CA THR A 106 -10.00 -23.34 9.94
C THR A 106 -10.59 -22.06 10.55
N VAL A 107 -10.70 -21.98 11.87
CA VAL A 107 -11.23 -20.81 12.59
C VAL A 107 -10.11 -19.80 12.79
N GLY A 108 -10.20 -18.65 12.10
CA GLY A 108 -9.18 -17.61 12.12
C GLY A 108 -8.94 -16.94 13.47
N THR A 109 -9.87 -17.10 14.42
CA THR A 109 -9.73 -16.57 15.79
C THR A 109 -9.06 -17.54 16.76
N TYR A 110 -8.79 -18.78 16.34
CA TYR A 110 -8.07 -19.74 17.17
C TYR A 110 -6.58 -19.42 17.13
N MET A 111 -5.93 -19.60 18.27
CA MET A 111 -4.50 -19.41 18.40
C MET A 111 -3.88 -20.42 19.35
N ALA A 112 -2.61 -20.71 19.12
CA ALA A 112 -1.79 -21.52 20.00
C ALA A 112 -0.52 -20.76 20.36
N ILE A 113 0.06 -21.05 21.52
CA ILE A 113 1.36 -20.50 21.91
C ILE A 113 2.40 -21.58 21.65
N ASN A 114 3.42 -21.25 20.86
CA ASN A 114 4.60 -22.07 20.66
C ASN A 114 5.69 -21.65 21.64
N GLY A 115 6.06 -22.54 22.55
CA GLY A 115 7.01 -22.26 23.64
C GLY A 115 6.35 -21.68 24.90
N ASP A 116 7.10 -20.86 25.62
CA ASP A 116 6.70 -20.29 26.91
C ASP A 116 5.79 -19.07 26.73
N GLY A 117 4.71 -19.02 27.49
CA GLY A 117 3.81 -17.87 27.56
C GLY A 117 2.37 -18.26 27.84
N PHE A 118 1.56 -17.32 28.30
CA PHE A 118 0.14 -17.50 28.55
C PHE A 118 -0.66 -16.34 27.98
N PHE A 119 -1.87 -16.63 27.50
CA PHE A 119 -2.85 -15.62 27.16
C PHE A 119 -3.37 -14.96 28.43
N ASN A 120 -3.45 -13.63 28.41
CA ASN A 120 -4.06 -12.84 29.45
C ASN A 120 -5.58 -12.84 29.25
N VAL A 121 -6.33 -13.22 30.27
CA VAL A 121 -7.79 -13.31 30.19
C VAL A 121 -8.48 -12.81 31.46
N GLN A 122 -9.75 -12.42 31.35
CA GLN A 122 -10.59 -12.07 32.52
C GLN A 122 -11.91 -12.83 32.52
N THR A 123 -12.49 -12.98 33.71
CA THR A 123 -13.85 -13.46 33.88
C THR A 123 -14.79 -12.30 34.20
N PRO A 124 -16.04 -12.36 33.72
CA PRO A 124 -17.05 -11.41 34.13
C PRO A 124 -17.50 -11.69 35.58
N THR A 125 -17.59 -10.66 36.41
CA THR A 125 -18.12 -10.72 37.79
C THR A 125 -19.63 -10.57 37.86
N GLY A 126 -20.25 -10.12 36.78
CA GLY A 126 -21.68 -9.94 36.65
C GLY A 126 -22.06 -9.42 35.27
N ARG A 127 -23.34 -9.11 35.09
CA ARG A 127 -23.85 -8.44 33.90
C ARG A 127 -24.68 -7.23 34.30
N VAL A 128 -24.46 -6.11 33.60
CA VAL A 128 -25.28 -4.89 33.69
C VAL A 128 -25.74 -4.58 32.27
N ASP A 129 -27.05 -4.41 32.06
CA ASP A 129 -27.64 -4.21 30.73
C ASP A 129 -27.23 -5.26 29.69
N ASN A 130 -27.20 -6.54 30.09
CA ASN A 130 -26.69 -7.68 29.31
C ASN A 130 -25.20 -7.63 28.92
N GLN A 131 -24.44 -6.61 29.31
CA GLN A 131 -23.00 -6.51 29.07
C GLN A 131 -22.21 -7.12 30.23
N PRO A 132 -21.11 -7.85 29.97
CA PRO A 132 -20.23 -8.36 31.00
C PRO A 132 -19.54 -7.21 31.76
N GLN A 133 -19.53 -7.28 33.09
CA GLN A 133 -18.70 -6.45 33.96
C GLN A 133 -17.49 -7.26 34.40
N PHE A 134 -16.28 -6.71 34.30
CA PHE A 134 -15.05 -7.42 34.59
C PHE A 134 -14.47 -7.04 35.95
N SER A 135 -13.89 -8.01 36.65
CA SER A 135 -13.28 -7.80 37.97
C SER A 135 -12.05 -6.90 37.94
N GLY A 136 -11.42 -6.72 36.78
CA GLY A 136 -10.06 -6.20 36.64
C GLY A 136 -8.96 -7.21 37.02
N VAL A 137 -9.32 -8.39 37.55
CA VAL A 137 -8.37 -9.47 37.88
C VAL A 137 -8.02 -10.24 36.61
N THR A 138 -6.73 -10.31 36.30
CA THR A 138 -6.21 -11.07 35.16
C THR A 138 -5.87 -12.51 35.57
N TYR A 139 -6.38 -13.45 34.77
CA TYR A 139 -6.04 -14.86 34.80
C TYR A 139 -5.25 -15.23 33.54
N TYR A 140 -4.66 -16.42 33.55
CA TYR A 140 -3.73 -16.85 32.52
C TYR A 140 -4.17 -18.20 31.95
N THR A 141 -4.10 -18.39 30.65
CA THR A 141 -4.48 -19.67 30.03
C THR A 141 -3.62 -19.99 28.82
N ARG A 142 -3.48 -21.30 28.55
CA ARG A 142 -2.92 -21.82 27.29
C ARG A 142 -4.01 -22.13 26.27
N ARG A 143 -5.27 -22.15 26.71
CA ARG A 143 -6.41 -22.45 25.87
C ARG A 143 -6.70 -21.28 24.94
N GLY A 144 -6.60 -21.52 23.63
CA GLY A 144 -6.74 -20.48 22.61
C GLY A 144 -7.89 -20.67 21.62
N ASP A 145 -8.94 -21.40 21.99
CA ASP A 145 -10.18 -21.57 21.21
C ASP A 145 -11.13 -20.36 21.35
N PHE A 146 -10.61 -19.16 21.10
CA PHE A 146 -11.37 -17.92 21.19
C PHE A 146 -12.32 -17.74 20.01
N GLN A 147 -13.54 -17.29 20.28
CA GLN A 147 -14.54 -16.90 19.29
C GLN A 147 -15.16 -15.55 19.65
N VAL A 148 -15.65 -14.84 18.65
CA VAL A 148 -16.31 -13.54 18.86
C VAL A 148 -17.72 -13.78 19.41
N ASP A 149 -18.05 -13.20 20.56
CA ASP A 149 -19.39 -13.26 21.15
C ASP A 149 -20.35 -12.23 20.53
N ALA A 150 -21.63 -12.27 20.91
CA ALA A 150 -22.64 -11.33 20.42
C ALA A 150 -22.34 -9.85 20.76
N HIS A 151 -21.46 -9.59 21.73
CA HIS A 151 -21.03 -8.26 22.15
C HIS A 151 -19.64 -7.89 21.59
N GLY A 152 -19.12 -8.69 20.65
CA GLY A 152 -17.87 -8.44 19.94
C GLY A 152 -16.60 -8.73 20.75
N HIS A 153 -16.69 -9.39 21.90
CA HIS A 153 -15.51 -9.81 22.66
C HIS A 153 -14.98 -11.15 22.17
N LEU A 154 -13.66 -11.36 22.29
CA LEU A 154 -13.07 -12.68 22.06
C LEU A 154 -13.15 -13.51 23.34
N VAL A 155 -13.97 -14.57 23.31
CA VAL A 155 -14.26 -15.44 24.45
C VAL A 155 -13.87 -16.86 24.11
N ASN A 156 -13.12 -17.53 24.98
CA ASN A 156 -12.84 -18.95 24.80
C ASN A 156 -14.03 -19.81 25.25
N SER A 157 -14.05 -21.10 24.89
CA SER A 157 -15.19 -21.95 25.24
C SER A 157 -15.33 -22.25 26.76
N ALA A 158 -14.34 -21.86 27.56
CA ALA A 158 -14.41 -21.86 29.03
C ALA A 158 -15.01 -20.57 29.63
N GLY A 159 -15.37 -19.58 28.80
CA GLY A 159 -15.99 -18.33 29.23
C GLY A 159 -15.03 -17.21 29.65
N TYR A 160 -13.73 -17.36 29.37
CA TYR A 160 -12.72 -16.34 29.63
C TYR A 160 -12.55 -15.40 28.44
N TYR A 161 -12.45 -14.11 28.73
CA TYR A 161 -12.38 -13.03 27.75
C TYR A 161 -10.92 -12.63 27.51
N LEU A 162 -10.50 -12.62 26.25
CA LEU A 162 -9.14 -12.30 25.86
C LEU A 162 -8.79 -10.84 26.10
N MET A 163 -7.59 -10.62 26.64
CA MET A 163 -7.00 -9.30 26.78
C MET A 163 -5.92 -9.05 25.74
N GLY A 164 -5.79 -7.79 25.34
CA GLY A 164 -4.76 -7.31 24.44
C GLY A 164 -4.67 -5.79 24.48
N VAL A 165 -3.79 -5.25 23.66
CA VAL A 165 -3.58 -3.81 23.55
C VAL A 165 -4.21 -3.34 22.23
N ALA A 166 -5.03 -2.31 22.27
CA ALA A 166 -5.59 -1.71 21.06
C ALA A 166 -4.48 -1.14 20.18
N VAL A 167 -4.63 -1.26 18.87
CA VAL A 167 -3.69 -0.76 17.87
C VAL A 167 -4.37 0.34 17.06
N ASP A 168 -3.62 1.39 16.72
CA ASP A 168 -4.09 2.41 15.78
C ASP A 168 -4.26 1.77 14.39
N PRO A 169 -5.47 1.72 13.83
CA PRO A 169 -5.72 1.10 12.53
C PRO A 169 -4.96 1.74 11.37
N LYS A 170 -4.52 3.01 11.50
CA LYS A 170 -3.79 3.72 10.44
C LYS A 170 -2.29 3.48 10.47
N THR A 171 -1.71 3.40 11.68
CA THR A 171 -0.25 3.30 11.84
C THR A 171 0.20 1.90 12.22
N GLY A 172 -0.70 1.02 12.65
CA GLY A 172 -0.37 -0.32 13.14
C GLY A 172 0.33 -0.30 14.50
N ASN A 173 0.45 0.86 15.16
CA ASN A 173 1.13 1.00 16.43
C ASN A 173 0.20 0.77 17.64
N PRO A 174 0.67 0.14 18.73
CA PRO A 174 -0.11 0.02 19.95
C PRO A 174 -0.45 1.38 20.56
N LEU A 175 -1.71 1.57 20.99
CA LEU A 175 -2.23 2.80 21.62
C LEU A 175 -1.92 2.89 23.12
N GLY A 176 -1.22 1.90 23.69
CA GLY A 176 -0.85 1.86 25.09
C GLY A 176 0.00 0.64 25.43
N ASN A 177 0.22 0.41 26.73
CA ASN A 177 1.05 -0.70 27.23
C ASN A 177 0.29 -1.62 28.20
N VAL A 178 -0.96 -1.29 28.55
CA VAL A 178 -1.78 -2.07 29.50
C VAL A 178 -2.79 -2.89 28.71
N PRO A 179 -2.75 -4.24 28.82
CA PRO A 179 -3.77 -5.08 28.21
C PRO A 179 -5.16 -4.80 28.79
N GLN A 180 -6.15 -4.71 27.92
CA GLN A 180 -7.58 -4.59 28.26
C GLN A 180 -8.37 -5.66 27.54
N VAL A 181 -9.58 -5.96 28.02
CA VAL A 181 -10.46 -6.92 27.34
C VAL A 181 -10.78 -6.40 25.93
N LEU A 182 -10.52 -7.24 24.93
CA LEU A 182 -10.70 -6.87 23.53
C LEU A 182 -12.18 -6.88 23.15
N LYS A 183 -12.63 -5.82 22.47
CA LYS A 183 -14.00 -5.66 21.97
C LYS A 183 -13.99 -5.07 20.56
N PHE A 184 -14.68 -5.74 19.63
CA PHE A 184 -14.72 -5.39 18.20
C PHE A 184 -16.14 -5.11 17.67
N GLN A 185 -17.15 -4.96 18.54
CA GLN A 185 -18.54 -4.72 18.12
C GLN A 185 -18.72 -3.34 17.48
N ASN A 186 -19.48 -3.30 16.37
CA ASN A 186 -19.86 -2.07 15.69
C ASN A 186 -18.67 -1.20 15.27
N SER A 187 -17.49 -1.81 15.09
CA SER A 187 -16.32 -1.12 14.58
C SER A 187 -16.56 -0.75 13.11
N PHE A 188 -16.92 0.51 12.91
CA PHE A 188 -16.88 1.17 11.62
C PHE A 188 -15.47 1.75 11.45
N VAL A 189 -14.93 1.55 10.26
CA VAL A 189 -13.74 2.29 9.85
C VAL A 189 -14.21 3.48 9.02
N PRO A 190 -13.86 4.72 9.44
CA PRO A 190 -14.23 5.90 8.69
C PRO A 190 -13.60 5.92 7.32
N ALA A 191 -14.29 6.57 6.39
CA ALA A 191 -13.73 6.86 5.09
C ALA A 191 -12.41 7.62 5.23
N GLN A 192 -11.47 7.33 4.35
CA GLN A 192 -10.22 8.05 4.24
C GLN A 192 -10.16 8.70 2.86
N ALA A 193 -10.06 10.02 2.84
CA ALA A 193 -9.82 10.76 1.61
C ALA A 193 -8.50 10.32 0.98
N THR A 194 -8.48 10.24 -0.35
CA THR A 194 -7.23 10.08 -1.08
C THR A 194 -6.37 11.32 -0.85
N THR A 195 -5.14 11.11 -0.41
CA THR A 195 -4.13 12.18 -0.25
C THR A 195 -2.92 11.97 -1.14
N THR A 196 -2.66 10.72 -1.53
CA THR A 196 -1.53 10.34 -2.39
C THR A 196 -1.99 9.41 -3.49
N VAL A 197 -1.51 9.66 -4.71
CA VAL A 197 -1.61 8.77 -5.86
C VAL A 197 -0.19 8.38 -6.27
N GLN A 198 0.15 7.10 -6.17
CA GLN A 198 1.37 6.56 -6.74
C GLN A 198 1.19 6.41 -8.25
N TYR A 199 2.08 7.00 -9.04
CA TYR A 199 2.00 7.01 -10.48
C TYR A 199 3.35 6.71 -11.12
N ALA A 200 3.41 5.66 -11.94
CA ALA A 200 4.59 5.35 -12.74
C ALA A 200 4.16 5.02 -14.17
N ALA A 201 4.83 5.62 -15.14
CA ALA A 201 4.51 5.45 -16.55
C ALA A 201 5.72 5.69 -17.44
N ASN A 202 5.74 5.00 -18.58
CA ASN A 202 6.61 5.32 -19.70
C ASN A 202 5.83 6.09 -20.77
N LEU A 203 6.20 7.34 -21.01
CA LEU A 203 5.67 8.15 -22.09
C LEU A 203 6.39 7.85 -23.41
N PRO A 204 5.70 7.87 -24.56
CA PRO A 204 6.34 7.68 -25.84
C PRO A 204 7.21 8.90 -26.20
N ALA A 205 8.42 8.69 -26.72
CA ALA A 205 9.23 9.80 -27.24
C ALA A 205 8.52 10.57 -28.36
N VAL A 206 7.82 9.85 -29.26
CA VAL A 206 6.93 10.41 -30.27
C VAL A 206 5.53 9.80 -30.09
N PRO A 207 4.60 10.49 -29.42
CA PRO A 207 3.21 10.04 -29.34
C PRO A 207 2.57 9.96 -30.72
N ARG A 208 1.66 9.01 -30.91
CA ARG A 208 0.86 8.88 -32.14
C ARG A 208 -0.57 9.29 -31.83
N THR A 209 -0.82 10.59 -31.82
CA THR A 209 -2.14 11.16 -31.60
C THR A 209 -2.96 11.15 -32.90
N LEU A 210 -4.27 11.38 -32.82
CA LEU A 210 -5.12 11.34 -34.02
C LEU A 210 -4.78 12.48 -34.99
N SER A 211 -4.42 13.66 -34.47
CA SER A 211 -4.03 14.80 -35.30
C SER A 211 -2.61 14.69 -35.85
N SER A 212 -1.74 13.83 -35.31
CA SER A 212 -0.33 13.79 -35.71
C SER A 212 -0.12 13.24 -37.12
N ALA A 213 -1.05 12.40 -37.62
CA ALA A 213 -0.93 11.78 -38.93
C ALA A 213 -1.16 12.75 -40.10
N THR A 214 -1.89 13.85 -39.87
CA THR A 214 -2.30 14.81 -40.91
C THR A 214 -1.72 16.21 -40.68
N ALA A 215 -0.93 16.40 -39.62
CA ALA A 215 -0.34 17.69 -39.29
C ALA A 215 0.87 18.03 -40.20
N PRO A 216 1.14 19.33 -40.45
CA PRO A 216 2.29 19.77 -41.22
C PRO A 216 3.62 19.29 -40.61
N VAL A 217 4.52 18.78 -41.44
CA VAL A 217 5.87 18.36 -41.01
C VAL A 217 6.60 19.52 -40.35
N GLY A 218 7.27 19.25 -39.23
CA GLY A 218 7.96 20.28 -38.44
C GLY A 218 7.07 21.05 -37.47
N SER A 219 5.77 20.72 -37.37
CA SER A 219 4.89 21.23 -36.30
C SER A 219 4.94 20.37 -35.04
N ILE A 220 4.60 20.96 -33.89
CA ILE A 220 4.43 20.21 -32.63
C ILE A 220 3.36 19.12 -32.75
N THR A 221 2.27 19.38 -33.48
CA THR A 221 1.20 18.41 -33.72
C THR A 221 1.67 17.21 -34.52
N ALA A 222 2.56 17.40 -35.50
CA ALA A 222 3.17 16.28 -36.26
C ALA A 222 4.12 15.44 -35.39
N ALA A 223 4.74 16.04 -34.38
CA ALA A 223 5.48 15.31 -33.33
C ALA A 223 4.55 14.65 -32.29
N GLY A 224 3.24 14.68 -32.51
CA GLY A 224 2.20 14.13 -31.63
C GLY A 224 1.89 14.98 -30.40
N GLY A 225 2.37 16.22 -30.37
CA GLY A 225 2.07 17.16 -29.31
C GLY A 225 0.78 17.94 -29.53
N LEU A 226 0.49 18.74 -28.53
CA LEU A 226 -0.62 19.66 -28.48
C LEU A 226 -0.15 21.02 -28.99
N ASN A 227 -0.94 21.60 -29.89
CA ASN A 227 -0.69 22.94 -30.39
C ASN A 227 -1.59 23.97 -29.68
N PRO A 228 -1.02 24.90 -28.90
CA PRO A 228 -1.81 25.90 -28.17
C PRO A 228 -2.70 26.79 -29.02
N SER A 229 -2.37 26.99 -30.31
CA SER A 229 -3.17 27.84 -31.20
C SER A 229 -4.50 27.22 -31.61
N ASP A 230 -4.66 25.90 -31.41
CA ASP A 230 -5.86 25.18 -31.84
C ASP A 230 -7.02 25.30 -30.83
N PHE A 231 -6.78 25.97 -29.70
CA PHE A 231 -7.72 26.14 -28.59
C PHE A 231 -8.38 27.51 -28.61
N THR A 232 -9.58 27.58 -28.02
CA THR A 232 -10.36 28.81 -27.93
C THR A 232 -9.55 29.91 -27.24
N THR A 233 -9.62 31.14 -27.77
CA THR A 233 -8.90 32.29 -27.24
C THR A 233 -9.15 32.48 -25.74
N ASN A 234 -8.08 32.70 -24.98
CA ASN A 234 -8.03 32.79 -23.50
C ASN A 234 -8.17 31.46 -22.74
N PHE A 235 -8.32 30.33 -23.43
CA PHE A 235 -8.37 28.98 -22.84
C PHE A 235 -7.20 28.11 -23.31
N ASN A 236 -6.00 28.71 -23.36
CA ASN A 236 -4.78 27.99 -23.69
C ASN A 236 -4.50 26.89 -22.62
N PRO A 237 -4.37 25.61 -22.99
CA PRO A 237 -4.24 24.51 -22.04
C PRO A 237 -2.86 24.40 -21.37
N LEU A 238 -1.86 25.16 -21.82
CA LEU A 238 -0.55 25.22 -21.18
C LEU A 238 -0.66 25.67 -19.71
N VAL A 239 0.34 25.33 -18.90
CA VAL A 239 0.43 25.70 -17.48
C VAL A 239 0.12 27.19 -17.28
N VAL A 240 -0.65 27.51 -16.23
CA VAL A 240 -1.07 28.88 -15.90
C VAL A 240 0.15 29.81 -15.86
N GLY A 241 0.07 30.91 -16.61
CA GLY A 241 1.14 31.91 -16.66
C GLY A 241 2.30 31.58 -17.59
N THR A 242 2.26 30.46 -18.32
CA THR A 242 3.20 30.20 -19.42
C THR A 242 3.06 31.33 -20.44
N PRO A 243 4.13 32.11 -20.72
CA PRO A 243 4.06 33.17 -21.70
C PRO A 243 3.67 32.64 -23.08
N ALA A 244 2.93 33.42 -23.85
CA ALA A 244 2.72 33.10 -25.25
C ALA A 244 4.08 33.07 -25.98
N PRO A 245 4.28 32.16 -26.95
CA PRO A 245 5.46 32.18 -27.80
C PRO A 245 5.66 33.58 -28.41
N PRO A 246 6.91 34.07 -28.52
CA PRO A 246 7.17 35.31 -29.23
C PRO A 246 6.66 35.20 -30.67
N TYR A 247 6.19 36.31 -31.24
CA TYR A 247 5.84 36.35 -32.65
C TYR A 247 7.10 36.13 -33.50
N THR A 248 6.97 35.26 -34.51
CA THR A 248 8.04 34.94 -35.45
C THR A 248 7.58 35.23 -36.87
N ASP A 249 8.55 35.41 -37.77
CA ASP A 249 8.28 35.54 -39.18
C ASP A 249 7.72 34.23 -39.76
N ASN A 250 6.77 34.35 -40.68
CA ASN A 250 6.21 33.27 -41.48
C ASN A 250 6.24 33.67 -42.95
N THR A 251 6.24 32.70 -43.85
CA THR A 251 6.50 32.95 -45.28
C THR A 251 5.49 32.28 -46.20
N THR A 252 5.21 32.89 -47.34
CA THR A 252 4.63 32.19 -48.51
C THR A 252 5.48 32.44 -49.73
N MET A 253 5.49 31.47 -50.64
CA MET A 253 6.20 31.54 -51.90
C MET A 253 5.20 31.67 -53.06
N GLY A 254 5.46 32.61 -53.96
CA GLY A 254 4.77 32.72 -55.24
C GLY A 254 5.22 31.64 -56.23
N SER A 255 4.47 31.49 -57.32
CA SER A 255 4.89 30.61 -58.42
C SER A 255 6.16 31.14 -59.09
N PRO A 256 7.00 30.27 -59.68
CA PRO A 256 8.14 30.69 -60.51
C PRO A 256 7.71 31.69 -61.59
N ALA A 257 8.50 32.75 -61.78
CA ALA A 257 8.19 33.85 -62.69
C ALA A 257 9.39 34.15 -63.61
N THR A 258 9.11 34.51 -64.86
CA THR A 258 10.13 34.78 -65.88
C THR A 258 9.94 36.14 -66.54
N ASN A 259 11.01 36.75 -67.02
CA ASN A 259 11.01 38.03 -67.71
C ASN A 259 10.70 37.87 -69.21
N GLN A 260 10.62 39.00 -69.92
CA GLN A 260 10.34 39.07 -71.36
C GLN A 260 11.57 38.90 -72.26
N GLN A 261 12.70 38.40 -71.75
CA GLN A 261 13.85 38.11 -72.62
C GLN A 261 13.53 36.96 -73.58
N THR A 262 14.34 36.81 -74.63
CA THR A 262 14.20 35.71 -75.58
C THR A 262 15.55 34.99 -75.70
N PRO A 263 15.71 33.78 -75.12
CA PRO A 263 14.73 33.01 -74.35
C PRO A 263 14.38 33.66 -72.98
N PRO A 264 13.18 33.44 -72.42
CA PRO A 264 12.80 33.94 -71.10
C PRO A 264 13.74 33.44 -70.00
N VAL A 265 14.08 34.32 -69.06
CA VAL A 265 14.94 34.02 -67.91
C VAL A 265 14.15 34.28 -66.62
N ALA A 266 14.50 33.62 -65.52
CA ALA A 266 13.94 33.92 -64.20
C ALA A 266 14.04 35.42 -63.86
N ILE A 267 12.98 35.99 -63.30
CA ILE A 267 13.03 37.38 -62.82
C ILE A 267 14.02 37.53 -61.67
N THR A 268 14.66 38.69 -61.58
CA THR A 268 15.58 39.05 -60.49
C THR A 268 15.17 40.37 -59.85
N SER A 269 15.87 40.79 -58.79
CA SER A 269 15.65 42.12 -58.22
C SER A 269 15.95 43.27 -59.20
N ALA A 270 16.71 43.02 -60.28
CA ALA A 270 17.02 44.00 -61.31
C ALA A 270 15.97 44.06 -62.44
N THR A 271 15.07 43.08 -62.54
CA THR A 271 14.03 43.04 -63.58
C THR A 271 13.11 44.25 -63.44
N LEU A 272 12.83 44.94 -64.55
CA LEU A 272 11.98 46.13 -64.57
C LEU A 272 10.50 45.76 -64.38
N LEU A 273 9.77 46.61 -63.64
CA LEU A 273 8.34 46.43 -63.34
C LEU A 273 7.44 46.55 -64.58
N SER A 274 7.88 47.27 -65.60
CA SER A 274 7.21 47.37 -66.90
C SER A 274 8.23 47.50 -68.04
N GLY A 275 7.82 47.10 -69.25
CA GLY A 275 8.66 47.18 -70.44
C GLY A 275 8.08 46.41 -71.62
N THR A 276 8.67 46.60 -72.79
CA THR A 276 8.26 45.91 -74.03
C THR A 276 9.22 44.76 -74.35
N ALA A 277 8.69 43.62 -74.82
CA ALA A 277 9.51 42.51 -75.25
C ALA A 277 10.33 42.86 -76.52
N PRO A 278 11.57 42.35 -76.67
CA PRO A 278 12.33 41.58 -75.68
C PRO A 278 13.11 42.50 -74.73
N SER A 279 12.91 42.35 -73.42
CA SER A 279 13.65 43.10 -72.38
C SER A 279 13.65 42.36 -71.05
N ASP A 280 14.53 42.76 -70.12
CA ASP A 280 14.47 42.31 -68.72
C ASP A 280 13.37 43.07 -67.96
N SER A 281 12.11 42.77 -68.32
CA SER A 281 10.91 43.32 -67.70
C SER A 281 9.82 42.25 -67.55
N LEU A 282 8.81 42.51 -66.73
CA LEU A 282 7.69 41.58 -66.48
C LEU A 282 6.79 41.36 -67.72
N PRO A 283 6.37 40.11 -68.06
CA PRO A 283 5.52 39.75 -69.21
C PRO A 283 4.06 40.24 -69.15
N GLY A 284 3.70 40.92 -68.07
CA GLY A 284 2.46 41.68 -67.92
C GLY A 284 2.68 42.74 -66.86
N GLY A 285 3.54 43.73 -67.15
CA GLY A 285 4.01 44.72 -66.17
C GLY A 285 2.93 45.57 -65.50
N PHE A 286 3.36 46.40 -64.55
CA PHE A 286 2.49 47.35 -63.87
C PHE A 286 2.16 48.56 -64.74
N ALA A 287 0.93 49.06 -64.65
CA ALA A 287 0.46 50.28 -65.28
C ALA A 287 0.34 51.44 -64.28
N VAL A 288 0.35 52.68 -64.79
CA VAL A 288 0.11 53.86 -63.96
C VAL A 288 -1.30 53.78 -63.36
N GLY A 289 -1.41 53.94 -62.04
CA GLY A 289 -2.65 53.81 -61.29
C GLY A 289 -2.93 52.41 -60.76
N ASP A 290 -2.11 51.40 -61.10
CA ASP A 290 -2.17 50.11 -60.42
C ASP A 290 -1.88 50.29 -58.93
N THR A 291 -2.41 49.38 -58.11
CA THR A 291 -2.20 49.39 -56.67
C THR A 291 -1.93 48.00 -56.10
N ILE A 292 -1.16 47.95 -55.04
CA ILE A 292 -0.99 46.79 -54.15
C ILE A 292 -1.27 47.28 -52.74
N THR A 293 -2.15 46.63 -52.00
CA THR A 293 -2.36 46.93 -50.58
C THR A 293 -1.70 45.87 -49.73
N VAL A 294 -0.74 46.25 -48.89
CA VAL A 294 -0.01 45.39 -47.95
C VAL A 294 -0.34 45.83 -46.53
N ASN A 295 -0.91 44.95 -45.71
CA ASN A 295 -1.28 45.21 -44.31
C ASN A 295 -2.08 46.51 -44.12
N GLY A 296 -2.97 46.81 -45.07
CA GLY A 296 -3.78 48.03 -45.09
C GLY A 296 -3.07 49.29 -45.63
N THR A 297 -1.78 49.20 -45.96
CA THR A 297 -1.01 50.28 -46.61
C THR A 297 -1.00 50.08 -48.11
N THR A 298 -1.49 51.06 -48.88
CA THR A 298 -1.56 50.97 -50.34
C THR A 298 -0.30 51.54 -50.97
N ILE A 299 0.36 50.71 -51.78
CA ILE A 299 1.41 51.09 -52.73
C ILE A 299 0.75 51.42 -54.07
N THR A 300 1.03 52.61 -54.62
CA THR A 300 0.49 53.08 -55.90
C THR A 300 1.59 53.18 -56.96
N PHE A 301 1.29 52.71 -58.17
CA PHE A 301 2.20 52.78 -59.31
C PHE A 301 2.02 54.09 -60.08
N THR A 302 3.13 54.79 -60.34
CA THR A 302 3.16 56.15 -60.90
C THR A 302 3.96 56.20 -62.21
N ASP A 303 3.75 57.25 -62.99
CA ASP A 303 4.39 57.43 -64.30
C ASP A 303 5.92 57.55 -64.19
N ALA A 304 6.61 57.06 -65.21
CA ALA A 304 8.04 57.24 -65.38
C ALA A 304 8.33 58.71 -65.65
N SER A 305 9.33 59.29 -64.97
CA SER A 305 9.94 60.59 -65.30
C SER A 305 9.24 61.92 -64.94
N THR A 306 8.10 61.96 -64.23
CA THR A 306 7.76 63.22 -63.53
C THR A 306 8.53 63.28 -62.21
N ALA A 307 9.20 64.41 -61.94
CA ALA A 307 9.85 64.62 -60.66
C ALA A 307 8.79 64.48 -59.55
N LEU A 308 8.87 63.38 -58.81
CA LEU A 308 8.12 63.19 -57.58
C LEU A 308 8.36 64.45 -56.73
N PRO A 309 7.33 65.17 -56.26
CA PRO A 309 7.51 66.36 -55.43
C PRO A 309 8.42 66.03 -54.23
N PRO A 310 9.15 67.00 -53.65
CA PRO A 310 10.02 66.74 -52.51
C PRO A 310 9.23 66.04 -51.39
N GLY A 311 9.56 64.76 -51.12
CA GLY A 311 8.80 63.89 -50.21
C GLY A 311 8.08 62.70 -50.85
N ALA A 312 8.02 62.59 -52.17
CA ALA A 312 7.33 61.51 -52.88
C ALA A 312 8.24 60.33 -53.33
N GLN A 313 9.51 60.31 -52.90
CA GLN A 313 10.22 59.04 -52.63
C GLN A 313 9.75 58.49 -51.28
N ASP A 314 8.44 58.32 -51.12
CA ASP A 314 7.84 57.80 -49.89
C ASP A 314 7.74 56.27 -49.92
N ALA A 315 7.33 55.70 -48.80
CA ALA A 315 7.20 54.24 -48.64
C ALA A 315 6.06 53.63 -49.48
N THR A 316 5.25 54.44 -50.19
CA THR A 316 3.96 54.04 -50.78
C THR A 316 3.80 54.33 -52.28
N HIS A 317 4.77 54.97 -52.94
CA HIS A 317 4.72 55.20 -54.39
C HIS A 317 5.86 54.49 -55.10
N VAL A 318 5.58 53.69 -56.12
CA VAL A 318 6.55 52.99 -57.00
C VAL A 318 6.41 53.54 -58.41
N ARG A 319 7.50 53.72 -59.14
CA ARG A 319 7.41 54.10 -60.56
C ARG A 319 7.35 52.86 -61.43
N ILE A 320 6.64 52.95 -62.56
CA ILE A 320 6.55 51.82 -63.49
C ILE A 320 7.90 51.46 -64.16
N ASP A 321 8.87 52.37 -64.14
CA ASP A 321 10.26 52.16 -64.60
C ASP A 321 11.22 51.73 -63.47
N ASP A 322 10.74 51.58 -62.23
CA ASP A 322 11.52 50.98 -61.13
C ASP A 322 11.68 49.46 -61.33
N THR A 323 12.50 48.84 -60.48
CA THR A 323 12.75 47.40 -60.51
C THR A 323 11.84 46.61 -59.57
N VAL A 324 11.76 45.29 -59.79
CA VAL A 324 11.15 44.36 -58.84
C VAL A 324 11.77 44.51 -57.44
N GLY A 325 13.08 44.74 -57.36
CA GLY A 325 13.79 44.96 -56.09
C GLY A 325 13.27 46.18 -55.31
N ASP A 326 12.97 47.28 -56.00
CA ASP A 326 12.45 48.50 -55.38
C ASP A 326 11.04 48.30 -54.80
N LEU A 327 10.19 47.56 -55.52
CA LEU A 327 8.86 47.16 -55.03
C LEU A 327 8.98 46.24 -53.81
N LEU A 328 9.82 45.21 -53.87
CA LEU A 328 10.04 44.30 -52.75
C LEU A 328 10.62 45.03 -51.53
N GLY A 329 11.50 46.02 -51.74
CA GLY A 329 12.02 46.87 -50.67
C GLY A 329 10.91 47.64 -49.93
N LYS A 330 9.91 48.17 -50.66
CA LYS A 330 8.76 48.85 -50.05
C LYS A 330 7.82 47.90 -49.33
N ILE A 331 7.55 46.72 -49.90
CA ILE A 331 6.81 45.66 -49.21
C ILE A 331 7.53 45.30 -47.91
N GLY A 332 8.85 45.14 -47.96
CA GLY A 332 9.70 44.86 -46.80
C GLY A 332 9.66 45.94 -45.72
N ALA A 333 9.59 47.21 -46.10
CA ALA A 333 9.44 48.32 -45.17
C ALA A 333 8.08 48.29 -44.44
N ILE A 334 7.02 47.84 -45.10
CA ILE A 334 5.67 47.71 -44.51
C ILE A 334 5.59 46.50 -43.58
N THR A 335 6.13 45.36 -43.98
CA THR A 335 6.10 44.11 -43.19
C THR A 335 7.17 44.09 -42.08
N GLY A 336 8.20 44.94 -42.19
CA GLY A 336 9.38 44.93 -41.33
C GLY A 336 10.41 43.86 -41.69
N GLN A 337 10.16 43.07 -42.75
CA GLN A 337 11.06 42.03 -43.26
C GLN A 337 10.99 41.97 -44.78
N ALA A 338 12.14 42.14 -45.45
CA ALA A 338 12.22 42.18 -46.91
C ALA A 338 11.87 40.82 -47.55
N PRO A 339 11.00 40.79 -48.58
CA PRO A 339 10.83 39.64 -49.45
C PRO A 339 12.13 39.18 -50.09
N THR A 340 12.27 37.87 -50.29
CA THR A 340 13.42 37.27 -51.00
C THR A 340 13.03 36.77 -52.37
N ILE A 341 13.96 36.77 -53.33
CA ILE A 341 13.75 36.26 -54.68
C ILE A 341 14.80 35.19 -55.02
N ASP A 342 14.35 34.03 -55.47
CA ASP A 342 15.25 32.97 -55.95
C ASP A 342 15.65 33.27 -57.40
N ALA A 343 16.91 33.66 -57.63
CA ALA A 343 17.41 34.00 -58.96
C ALA A 343 17.43 32.83 -59.96
N GLY A 344 17.32 31.57 -59.49
CA GLY A 344 17.25 30.40 -60.36
C GLY A 344 15.86 30.13 -60.92
N THR A 345 14.81 30.49 -60.19
CA THR A 345 13.41 30.19 -60.54
C THR A 345 12.55 31.43 -60.74
N GLY A 346 12.99 32.58 -60.25
CA GLY A 346 12.24 33.83 -60.17
C GLY A 346 11.12 33.81 -59.14
N ALA A 347 11.02 32.76 -58.31
CA ALA A 347 10.01 32.66 -57.27
C ALA A 347 10.30 33.67 -56.15
N ILE A 348 9.28 34.42 -55.76
CA ILE A 348 9.38 35.42 -54.69
C ILE A 348 8.75 34.85 -53.42
N THR A 349 9.44 35.01 -52.30
CA THR A 349 8.94 34.64 -50.97
C THR A 349 8.60 35.91 -50.20
N LEU A 350 7.33 36.04 -49.80
CA LEU A 350 6.85 37.11 -48.94
C LEU A 350 6.96 36.71 -47.47
N HIS A 351 7.23 37.69 -46.62
CA HIS A 351 7.45 37.52 -45.19
C HIS A 351 6.40 38.30 -44.40
N THR A 352 5.87 37.73 -43.32
CA THR A 352 4.94 38.43 -42.41
C THR A 352 5.67 39.45 -41.55
N GLY A 353 6.96 39.26 -41.31
CA GLY A 353 7.67 39.88 -40.21
C GLY A 353 7.11 39.42 -38.86
N THR A 354 7.42 40.16 -37.80
CA THR A 354 6.98 39.85 -36.43
C THR A 354 5.88 40.80 -35.92
N ALA A 355 5.60 41.88 -36.66
CA ALA A 355 4.73 42.95 -36.20
C ALA A 355 3.24 42.69 -36.45
N GLN A 356 2.84 42.18 -37.62
CA GLN A 356 1.45 41.93 -38.04
C GLN A 356 1.33 40.70 -38.94
N ASP A 357 0.13 40.14 -39.05
CA ASP A 357 -0.17 39.14 -40.08
C ASP A 357 -0.03 39.77 -41.47
N LEU A 358 0.39 38.99 -42.47
CA LEU A 358 0.50 39.47 -43.84
C LEU A 358 -0.87 39.41 -44.52
N SER A 359 -1.28 40.53 -45.08
CA SER A 359 -2.42 40.65 -45.98
C SER A 359 -2.00 41.46 -47.20
N VAL A 360 -1.91 40.82 -48.35
CA VAL A 360 -1.60 41.48 -49.62
C VAL A 360 -2.76 41.30 -50.59
N THR A 361 -3.24 42.41 -51.15
CA THR A 361 -4.26 42.40 -52.20
C THR A 361 -3.81 43.24 -53.40
N SER A 362 -3.90 42.67 -54.59
CA SER A 362 -3.70 43.41 -55.85
C SER A 362 -4.37 42.67 -57.00
N ALA A 363 -5.05 43.42 -57.86
CA ALA A 363 -5.62 42.90 -59.11
C ALA A 363 -4.75 43.21 -60.34
N SER A 364 -3.55 43.78 -60.14
CA SER A 364 -2.68 44.19 -61.25
C SER A 364 -2.13 42.99 -62.02
N SER A 365 -1.94 43.17 -63.33
CA SER A 365 -1.24 42.19 -64.16
C SER A 365 0.19 41.98 -63.67
N GLY A 366 0.85 43.05 -63.20
CA GLY A 366 2.22 43.01 -62.70
C GLY A 366 2.36 42.09 -61.49
N TRP A 367 1.42 42.16 -60.55
CA TRP A 367 1.41 41.27 -59.37
C TRP A 367 1.20 39.80 -59.75
N THR A 368 0.33 39.55 -60.73
CA THR A 368 0.11 38.20 -61.27
C THR A 368 1.36 37.67 -62.00
N ALA A 369 2.06 38.54 -62.75
CA ALA A 369 3.30 38.20 -63.44
C ALA A 369 4.46 37.90 -62.48
N MET A 370 4.39 38.37 -61.23
CA MET A 370 5.32 38.05 -60.14
C MET A 370 4.99 36.72 -59.42
N GLY A 371 3.99 35.97 -59.89
CA GLY A 371 3.67 34.62 -59.40
C GLY A 371 2.67 34.57 -58.26
N PHE A 372 1.96 35.67 -57.96
CA PHE A 372 0.97 35.73 -56.87
C PHE A 372 -0.47 35.80 -57.37
N GLY A 373 -1.40 35.31 -56.54
CA GLY A 373 -2.84 35.50 -56.74
C GLY A 373 -3.32 36.86 -56.24
N ALA A 374 -4.59 37.18 -56.52
CA ALA A 374 -5.17 38.49 -56.20
C ALA A 374 -5.18 38.83 -54.69
N THR A 375 -5.23 37.80 -53.84
CA THR A 375 -5.18 37.93 -52.37
C THR A 375 -4.20 36.91 -51.81
N THR A 376 -3.34 37.36 -50.90
CA THR A 376 -2.38 36.52 -50.16
C THR A 376 -2.46 36.89 -48.68
N ASN A 377 -3.01 35.99 -47.86
CA ASN A 377 -3.16 36.20 -46.43
C ASN A 377 -2.43 35.10 -45.67
N ILE A 378 -1.57 35.48 -44.72
CA ILE A 378 -0.79 34.55 -43.91
C ILE A 378 -0.72 35.11 -42.48
N ALA A 379 -1.05 34.28 -41.50
CA ALA A 379 -0.79 34.62 -40.11
C ALA A 379 0.71 34.54 -39.81
N ARG A 380 1.23 35.51 -39.05
CA ARG A 380 2.60 35.43 -38.52
C ARG A 380 2.76 34.20 -37.63
N GLY A 381 3.99 33.74 -37.47
CA GLY A 381 4.29 32.64 -36.56
C GLY A 381 4.22 33.08 -35.09
N GLY A 382 4.05 32.12 -34.19
CA GLY A 382 4.04 32.36 -32.74
C GLY A 382 2.84 33.19 -32.24
N GLY A 383 3.00 33.79 -31.06
CA GLY A 383 1.92 34.50 -30.36
C GLY A 383 0.89 33.62 -29.68
N GLY A 384 -0.27 34.20 -29.39
CA GLY A 384 -1.41 33.54 -28.75
C GLY A 384 -1.77 34.16 -27.41
N THR A 385 -2.51 33.41 -26.59
CA THR A 385 -2.83 33.81 -25.21
C THR A 385 -1.92 33.09 -24.22
N PRO A 386 -1.56 33.70 -23.08
CA PRO A 386 -0.83 33.00 -22.03
C PRO A 386 -1.54 31.72 -21.60
N GLY A 387 -0.78 30.75 -21.09
CA GLY A 387 -1.35 29.52 -20.54
C GLY A 387 -2.40 29.82 -19.48
N ALA A 388 -3.59 29.27 -19.68
CA ALA A 388 -4.75 29.37 -18.78
C ALA A 388 -4.93 28.09 -17.95
N GLY A 389 -4.20 27.01 -18.26
CA GLY A 389 -4.20 25.76 -17.50
C GLY A 389 -5.51 24.96 -17.59
N VAL A 390 -6.35 25.23 -18.59
CA VAL A 390 -7.69 24.64 -18.70
C VAL A 390 -8.01 24.30 -20.14
N VAL A 391 -8.74 23.20 -20.33
CA VAL A 391 -9.42 22.85 -21.59
C VAL A 391 -10.92 22.92 -21.32
N ILE A 392 -11.63 23.74 -22.08
CA ILE A 392 -13.08 23.85 -21.98
C ILE A 392 -13.79 22.76 -22.77
N ALA A 393 -15.07 22.52 -22.46
CA ALA A 393 -15.88 21.50 -23.14
C ALA A 393 -15.92 21.67 -24.67
N ASN A 394 -16.00 22.91 -25.17
CA ASN A 394 -15.96 23.19 -26.62
C ASN A 394 -14.68 22.66 -27.31
N ASP A 395 -13.55 22.65 -26.61
CA ASP A 395 -12.24 22.25 -27.16
C ASP A 395 -11.89 20.80 -26.81
N GLN A 396 -12.77 20.08 -26.10
CA GLN A 396 -12.50 18.73 -25.60
C GLN A 396 -12.13 17.75 -26.71
N THR A 397 -12.79 17.82 -27.86
CA THR A 397 -12.50 16.95 -29.01
C THR A 397 -11.09 17.18 -29.54
N ILE A 398 -10.68 18.45 -29.70
CA ILE A 398 -9.33 18.82 -30.16
C ILE A 398 -8.29 18.32 -29.15
N PHE A 399 -8.53 18.56 -27.86
CA PHE A 399 -7.65 18.08 -26.79
C PHE A 399 -7.47 16.56 -26.83
N GLN A 400 -8.56 15.80 -26.97
CA GLN A 400 -8.49 14.34 -27.03
C GLN A 400 -7.73 13.84 -28.26
N GLN A 401 -7.83 14.54 -29.40
CA GLN A 401 -7.11 14.22 -30.62
C GLN A 401 -5.62 14.56 -30.58
N GLN A 402 -5.19 15.44 -29.67
CA GLN A 402 -3.80 15.91 -29.51
C GLN A 402 -3.14 15.48 -28.19
N SER A 403 -3.77 14.58 -27.44
CA SER A 403 -3.24 14.05 -26.18
C SER A 403 -3.39 12.53 -26.15
N ILE A 404 -2.70 11.89 -25.21
CA ILE A 404 -2.77 10.44 -24.97
C ILE A 404 -3.31 10.13 -23.58
N SER A 405 -3.90 8.95 -23.41
CA SER A 405 -4.42 8.50 -22.11
C SER A 405 -3.28 8.30 -21.10
N GLY A 406 -3.48 8.81 -19.87
CA GLY A 406 -2.60 8.61 -18.73
C GLY A 406 -3.14 7.57 -17.73
N GLY A 407 -4.23 6.87 -18.07
CA GLY A 407 -4.93 5.97 -17.16
C GLY A 407 -5.97 6.67 -16.29
N ALA A 408 -6.59 5.92 -15.39
CA ALA A 408 -7.59 6.44 -14.45
C ALA A 408 -7.50 5.69 -13.12
N VAL A 409 -7.86 6.36 -12.03
CA VAL A 409 -7.88 5.77 -10.69
C VAL A 409 -9.11 6.23 -9.93
N THR A 410 -9.74 5.29 -9.22
CA THR A 410 -10.84 5.62 -8.31
C THR A 410 -10.25 6.19 -7.02
N ALA A 411 -10.38 7.50 -6.85
CA ALA A 411 -10.06 8.23 -5.62
C ALA A 411 -11.31 8.36 -4.74
N TYR A 412 -11.13 8.81 -3.50
CA TYR A 412 -12.18 8.99 -2.52
C TYR A 412 -12.11 10.39 -1.92
N ASP A 413 -13.25 11.07 -1.81
CA ASP A 413 -13.33 12.35 -1.11
C ASP A 413 -13.35 12.18 0.43
N ALA A 414 -13.43 13.28 1.16
CA ALA A 414 -13.48 13.29 2.63
C ALA A 414 -14.69 12.57 3.22
N THR A 415 -15.76 12.37 2.43
CA THR A 415 -16.95 11.62 2.84
C THR A 415 -16.89 10.14 2.47
N GLY A 416 -15.88 9.73 1.69
CA GLY A 416 -15.73 8.37 1.17
C GLY A 416 -16.48 8.11 -0.13
N THR A 417 -16.96 9.15 -0.81
CA THR A 417 -17.57 9.00 -2.12
C THR A 417 -16.48 8.70 -3.16
N ALA A 418 -16.70 7.67 -3.96
CA ALA A 418 -15.79 7.29 -5.03
C ALA A 418 -15.85 8.31 -6.19
N VAL A 419 -14.68 8.76 -6.62
CA VAL A 419 -14.49 9.73 -7.71
C VAL A 419 -13.51 9.13 -8.72
N ASN A 420 -13.91 9.04 -9.99
CA ASN A 420 -13.04 8.53 -11.04
C ASN A 420 -12.10 9.66 -11.52
N LEU A 421 -10.83 9.61 -11.11
CA LEU A 421 -9.80 10.55 -11.53
C LEU A 421 -9.14 10.06 -12.82
N GLN A 422 -9.58 10.60 -13.96
CA GLN A 422 -8.99 10.31 -15.26
C GLN A 422 -7.81 11.24 -15.55
N LEU A 423 -6.73 10.68 -16.07
CA LEU A 423 -5.49 11.39 -16.38
C LEU A 423 -5.20 11.35 -17.87
N ARG A 424 -4.64 12.44 -18.41
CA ARG A 424 -4.17 12.52 -19.81
C ARG A 424 -2.87 13.29 -19.91
N TRP A 425 -2.01 12.84 -20.82
CA TRP A 425 -0.73 13.47 -21.11
C TRP A 425 -0.79 14.18 -22.46
N ALA A 426 -0.33 15.43 -22.50
CA ALA A 426 -0.13 16.17 -23.74
C ALA A 426 1.33 16.59 -23.84
N LYS A 427 1.97 16.29 -24.97
CA LYS A 427 3.33 16.77 -25.26
C LYS A 427 3.22 18.22 -25.70
N THR A 428 3.90 19.14 -25.05
CA THR A 428 3.80 20.58 -25.32
C THR A 428 5.02 21.13 -26.04
N ASP A 429 6.15 20.42 -25.97
CA ASP A 429 7.36 20.73 -26.72
C ASP A 429 8.09 19.42 -27.08
N SER A 430 8.83 19.41 -28.18
CA SER A 430 9.52 18.22 -28.68
C SER A 430 10.92 18.55 -29.18
N ALA A 431 11.93 17.82 -28.69
CA ALA A 431 13.32 18.00 -29.12
C ALA A 431 13.51 17.72 -30.63
N SER A 432 12.58 17.00 -31.26
CA SER A 432 12.56 16.76 -32.72
C SER A 432 12.38 18.03 -33.56
N LEU A 433 11.95 19.15 -32.96
CA LEU A 433 11.76 20.43 -33.65
C LEU A 433 13.07 21.20 -33.84
N GLY A 434 14.18 20.74 -33.24
CA GLY A 434 15.52 21.30 -33.44
C GLY A 434 16.02 22.10 -32.24
N ALA A 435 17.03 22.95 -32.47
CA ALA A 435 17.71 23.68 -31.41
C ALA A 435 16.76 24.66 -30.68
N GLY A 436 16.84 24.68 -29.34
CA GLY A 436 15.97 25.49 -28.49
C GLY A 436 14.71 24.77 -28.00
N HIS A 437 14.44 23.56 -28.51
CA HIS A 437 13.32 22.72 -28.08
C HIS A 437 13.77 21.61 -27.13
N SER A 438 12.82 21.14 -26.31
CA SER A 438 13.02 20.08 -25.33
C SER A 438 11.78 19.18 -25.26
N ASP A 439 11.93 17.93 -24.82
CA ASP A 439 10.78 17.04 -24.67
C ASP A 439 10.00 17.38 -23.40
N THR A 440 8.99 18.24 -23.54
CA THR A 440 8.14 18.71 -22.43
C THR A 440 6.73 18.16 -22.54
N TRP A 441 6.21 17.71 -21.40
CA TRP A 441 4.87 17.16 -21.25
C TRP A 441 4.09 17.88 -20.16
N ASN A 442 2.79 17.94 -20.31
CA ASN A 442 1.84 18.40 -19.31
C ASN A 442 0.85 17.29 -19.00
N LEU A 443 0.57 17.13 -17.70
CA LEU A 443 -0.44 16.21 -17.21
C LEU A 443 -1.74 16.98 -16.95
N PHE A 444 -2.85 16.35 -17.30
CA PHE A 444 -4.19 16.88 -17.11
C PHE A 444 -5.03 15.87 -16.35
N TYR A 445 -5.91 16.37 -15.49
CA TYR A 445 -6.98 15.56 -14.92
C TYR A 445 -8.33 16.03 -15.45
N GLN A 446 -9.28 15.10 -15.55
CA GLN A 446 -10.65 15.44 -15.95
C GLN A 446 -11.35 16.18 -14.81
N ALA A 447 -11.76 17.41 -15.06
CA ALA A 447 -12.39 18.28 -14.06
C ALA A 447 -13.91 18.10 -14.03
N ASP A 448 -14.54 17.85 -15.18
CA ASP A 448 -15.96 17.50 -15.24
C ASP A 448 -16.26 16.72 -16.53
N PRO A 449 -16.69 15.44 -16.44
CA PRO A 449 -17.06 14.65 -17.62
C PRO A 449 -18.32 15.16 -18.34
N ASN A 450 -19.14 15.98 -17.69
CA ASN A 450 -20.39 16.52 -18.21
C ASN A 450 -20.30 18.04 -18.51
N ALA A 451 -19.10 18.60 -18.56
CA ALA A 451 -18.88 20.01 -18.86
C ALA A 451 -19.53 20.42 -20.20
N THR A 452 -20.07 21.64 -20.26
CA THR A 452 -20.64 22.21 -21.51
C THR A 452 -20.13 23.61 -21.78
N GLY A 453 -20.08 24.01 -23.06
CA GLY A 453 -19.65 25.34 -23.48
C GLY A 453 -18.24 25.69 -23.01
N THR A 454 -18.12 26.77 -22.24
CA THR A 454 -16.85 27.26 -21.66
C THR A 454 -16.53 26.69 -20.29
N GLN A 455 -17.28 25.70 -19.80
CA GLN A 455 -16.96 25.02 -18.54
C GLN A 455 -15.69 24.18 -18.70
N ALA A 456 -14.88 24.11 -17.64
CA ALA A 456 -13.64 23.35 -17.62
C ALA A 456 -13.91 21.84 -17.71
N ALA A 457 -13.51 21.20 -18.81
CA ALA A 457 -13.58 19.76 -18.98
C ALA A 457 -12.31 19.07 -18.46
N TRP A 458 -11.14 19.67 -18.71
CA TRP A 458 -9.84 19.20 -18.22
C TRP A 458 -9.05 20.34 -17.62
N ILE A 459 -8.30 20.06 -16.55
CA ILE A 459 -7.43 21.02 -15.88
C ILE A 459 -6.00 20.49 -15.93
N ASN A 460 -5.06 21.37 -16.27
CA ASN A 460 -3.63 21.12 -16.24
C ASN A 460 -3.17 21.08 -14.78
N VAL A 461 -2.34 20.10 -14.40
CA VAL A 461 -1.84 19.96 -13.03
C VAL A 461 -0.86 21.08 -12.62
N GLY A 462 -0.46 21.93 -13.56
CA GLY A 462 0.36 23.11 -13.30
C GLY A 462 1.87 22.84 -13.25
N THR A 463 2.32 21.67 -13.72
CA THR A 463 3.74 21.29 -13.72
C THR A 463 4.20 20.88 -15.12
N ASN A 464 5.34 21.41 -15.54
CA ASN A 464 6.04 20.97 -16.76
C ASN A 464 6.93 19.77 -16.45
N PHE A 465 6.73 18.68 -17.20
CA PHE A 465 7.53 17.47 -17.12
C PHE A 465 8.50 17.43 -18.30
N THR A 466 9.77 17.74 -18.05
CA THR A 466 10.81 17.81 -19.09
C THR A 466 11.70 16.57 -19.02
N PHE A 467 11.98 15.94 -20.15
CA PHE A 467 12.84 14.77 -20.23
C PHE A 467 14.20 15.10 -20.85
N GLY A 468 15.25 14.46 -20.34
CA GLY A 468 16.58 14.52 -20.92
C GLY A 468 16.73 13.58 -22.12
N VAL A 469 17.83 13.73 -22.86
CA VAL A 469 18.16 12.89 -24.03
C VAL A 469 18.26 11.39 -23.72
N ASN A 470 18.46 11.03 -22.46
CA ASN A 470 18.51 9.64 -21.98
C ASN A 470 17.11 9.07 -21.64
N GLY A 471 16.04 9.81 -21.91
CA GLY A 471 14.66 9.43 -21.61
C GLY A 471 14.28 9.51 -20.13
N GLN A 472 15.13 10.07 -19.27
CA GLN A 472 14.82 10.25 -17.85
C GLN A 472 14.18 11.60 -17.59
N LEU A 473 13.30 11.67 -16.59
CA LEU A 473 12.71 12.92 -16.14
C LEU A 473 13.79 13.84 -15.55
N SER A 474 13.93 15.05 -16.10
CA SER A 474 14.85 16.08 -15.63
C SER A 474 14.17 17.13 -14.74
N SER A 475 12.89 17.40 -14.96
CA SER A 475 12.06 18.30 -14.16
C SER A 475 10.62 17.79 -14.16
N PRO A 476 9.86 17.87 -13.05
CA PRO A 476 10.25 18.40 -11.75
C PRO A 476 11.33 17.56 -11.06
N VAL A 477 12.20 18.22 -10.29
CA VAL A 477 13.24 17.53 -9.49
C VAL A 477 12.58 16.92 -8.25
N GLY A 478 12.80 15.63 -8.01
CA GLY A 478 12.22 14.90 -6.88
C GLY A 478 11.26 13.80 -7.30
N SER A 479 10.61 13.18 -6.32
CA SER A 479 9.75 12.00 -6.54
C SER A 479 8.26 12.29 -6.40
N SER A 480 7.84 13.54 -6.21
CA SER A 480 6.41 13.87 -6.02
C SER A 480 6.07 15.29 -6.44
N ILE A 481 4.84 15.48 -6.90
CA ILE A 481 4.24 16.81 -7.10
C ILE A 481 2.94 16.93 -6.30
N THR A 482 2.56 18.16 -5.93
CA THR A 482 1.27 18.44 -5.31
C THR A 482 0.35 19.09 -6.33
N ILE A 483 -0.83 18.51 -6.47
CA ILE A 483 -1.92 19.04 -7.30
C ILE A 483 -2.92 19.69 -6.33
N PRO A 484 -3.03 21.03 -6.31
CA PRO A 484 -3.90 21.73 -5.38
C PRO A 484 -5.36 21.59 -5.80
N SER A 485 -6.26 21.52 -4.81
CA SER A 485 -7.71 21.70 -5.00
C SER A 485 -8.33 20.85 -6.12
N VAL A 486 -7.95 19.57 -6.21
CA VAL A 486 -8.49 18.65 -7.22
C VAL A 486 -9.98 18.42 -6.96
N SER A 487 -10.78 18.58 -8.00
CA SER A 487 -12.22 18.33 -8.00
C SER A 487 -12.65 17.69 -9.30
N VAL A 488 -13.66 16.82 -9.24
CA VAL A 488 -14.31 16.22 -10.41
C VAL A 488 -15.82 16.41 -10.29
N GLY A 489 -16.40 17.24 -11.17
CA GLY A 489 -17.78 17.69 -11.06
C GLY A 489 -18.03 18.43 -9.74
N SER A 490 -19.01 17.98 -8.96
CA SER A 490 -19.31 18.53 -7.62
C SER A 490 -18.44 17.96 -6.49
N GLN A 491 -17.64 16.93 -6.75
CA GLN A 491 -16.86 16.24 -5.72
C GLN A 491 -15.46 16.83 -5.59
N SER A 492 -15.09 17.24 -4.38
CA SER A 492 -13.76 17.79 -4.07
C SER A 492 -12.88 16.71 -3.41
N LEU A 493 -11.75 16.39 -4.05
CA LEU A 493 -10.70 15.53 -3.51
C LEU A 493 -9.68 16.33 -2.67
N GLY A 494 -9.64 17.65 -2.81
CA GLY A 494 -8.70 18.51 -2.09
C GLY A 494 -7.28 18.41 -2.67
N ASN A 495 -6.25 18.57 -1.83
CA ASN A 495 -4.87 18.52 -2.30
C ASN A 495 -4.42 17.08 -2.48
N LEU A 496 -4.00 16.71 -3.70
CA LEU A 496 -3.48 15.39 -4.01
C LEU A 496 -1.98 15.45 -4.25
N THR A 497 -1.24 14.54 -3.62
CA THR A 497 0.18 14.33 -3.93
C THR A 497 0.31 13.23 -4.97
N LEU A 498 0.80 13.55 -6.16
CA LEU A 498 1.18 12.56 -7.16
C LEU A 498 2.61 12.13 -6.87
N ASN A 499 2.77 10.95 -6.27
CA ASN A 499 4.07 10.34 -6.02
C ASN A 499 4.52 9.57 -7.26
N ILE A 500 5.57 10.05 -7.90
CA ILE A 500 6.14 9.48 -9.12
C ILE A 500 7.24 8.47 -8.80
N GLY A 501 7.88 8.57 -7.63
CA GLY A 501 9.06 7.77 -7.31
C GLY A 501 10.28 8.17 -8.15
N SER A 502 11.48 7.75 -7.72
CA SER A 502 12.69 7.96 -8.51
C SER A 502 12.66 7.09 -9.76
N GLY A 503 12.67 7.71 -10.95
CA GLY A 503 12.64 7.00 -12.23
C GLY A 503 11.29 6.35 -12.58
N GLY A 504 10.20 6.68 -11.86
CA GLY A 504 8.88 6.13 -12.18
C GLY A 504 8.22 6.77 -13.39
N LEU A 505 8.68 7.95 -13.82
CA LEU A 505 8.34 8.54 -15.12
C LEU A 505 9.55 8.53 -16.06
N THR A 506 9.36 7.92 -17.23
CA THR A 506 10.37 7.85 -18.29
C THR A 506 9.77 8.23 -19.63
N GLN A 507 10.65 8.49 -20.60
CA GLN A 507 10.28 8.72 -21.97
C GLN A 507 11.15 7.85 -22.90
N TYR A 508 10.59 6.71 -23.30
CA TYR A 508 11.23 5.80 -24.25
C TYR A 508 10.35 5.57 -25.46
N ALA A 509 10.97 5.12 -26.56
CA ALA A 509 10.24 4.78 -27.77
C ALA A 509 9.17 3.72 -27.50
N SER A 510 7.98 3.92 -28.05
CA SER A 510 6.85 3.00 -27.97
C SER A 510 6.30 2.80 -29.38
N SER A 511 6.21 1.55 -29.84
CA SER A 511 5.75 1.21 -31.20
C SER A 511 4.33 1.69 -31.49
N GLY A 512 3.48 1.74 -30.46
CA GLY A 512 2.10 2.22 -30.54
C GLY A 512 1.94 3.72 -30.34
N GLY A 513 2.99 4.45 -29.91
CA GLY A 513 2.88 5.88 -29.60
C GLY A 513 1.94 6.21 -28.43
N ASN A 514 1.64 5.23 -27.57
CA ASN A 514 0.82 5.36 -26.38
C ASN A 514 1.69 5.32 -25.11
N ALA A 515 1.18 5.93 -24.03
CA ALA A 515 1.79 5.78 -22.71
C ALA A 515 1.57 4.36 -22.16
N THR A 516 2.58 3.81 -21.51
CA THR A 516 2.47 2.56 -20.76
C THR A 516 2.41 2.90 -19.28
N ILE A 517 1.30 2.54 -18.61
CA ILE A 517 1.12 2.82 -17.18
C ILE A 517 1.61 1.61 -16.40
N ASN A 518 2.68 1.80 -15.64
CA ASN A 518 3.33 0.73 -14.87
C ASN A 518 2.73 0.62 -13.46
N ALA A 519 2.31 1.73 -12.87
CA ALA A 519 1.60 1.75 -11.59
C ALA A 519 0.67 2.95 -11.51
N ILE A 520 -0.55 2.74 -11.05
CA ILE A 520 -1.48 3.79 -10.67
C ILE A 520 -2.32 3.31 -9.48
N ASN A 521 -1.96 3.76 -8.27
CA ASN A 521 -2.59 3.32 -7.01
C ASN A 521 -2.82 4.51 -6.08
N GLN A 522 -3.76 4.39 -5.15
CA GLN A 522 -4.12 5.48 -4.24
C GLN A 522 -4.41 4.96 -2.83
N ASN A 523 -4.38 5.85 -1.83
CA ASN A 523 -4.41 5.50 -0.40
C ASN A 523 -5.72 5.82 0.35
N GLY A 524 -6.75 6.29 -0.35
CA GLY A 524 -8.09 6.52 0.19
C GLY A 524 -8.99 5.29 0.07
N TYR A 525 -10.07 5.28 0.85
CA TYR A 525 -11.07 4.21 0.81
C TYR A 525 -12.40 4.70 1.40
N ALA A 526 -13.50 4.10 0.95
CA ALA A 526 -14.83 4.36 1.51
C ALA A 526 -14.96 3.81 2.95
N ALA A 527 -15.96 4.28 3.68
CA ALA A 527 -16.31 3.72 4.97
C ALA A 527 -16.60 2.20 4.88
N GLY A 528 -16.21 1.45 5.92
CA GLY A 528 -16.40 0.01 5.97
C GLY A 528 -16.94 -0.47 7.32
N GLN A 529 -17.75 -1.52 7.29
CA GLN A 529 -18.18 -2.26 8.49
C GLN A 529 -17.33 -3.52 8.64
N LEU A 530 -16.96 -3.86 9.88
CA LEU A 530 -16.22 -5.08 10.21
C LEU A 530 -17.04 -6.32 9.80
N GLN A 531 -16.44 -7.21 9.01
CA GLN A 531 -17.04 -8.45 8.53
C GLN A 531 -16.53 -9.67 9.28
N SER A 532 -15.22 -9.74 9.51
CA SER A 532 -14.59 -10.85 10.23
C SER A 532 -13.34 -10.39 10.97
N VAL A 533 -12.93 -11.20 11.95
CA VAL A 533 -11.73 -11.02 12.75
C VAL A 533 -10.89 -12.29 12.65
N ALA A 534 -9.58 -12.12 12.49
CA ALA A 534 -8.60 -13.20 12.51
C ALA A 534 -7.37 -12.78 13.30
N ILE A 535 -6.58 -13.73 13.77
CA ILE A 535 -5.29 -13.49 14.43
C ILE A 535 -4.18 -14.02 13.54
N ASN A 536 -3.17 -13.19 13.27
CA ASN A 536 -1.98 -13.59 12.52
C ASN A 536 -0.92 -14.24 13.44
N ASN A 537 0.18 -14.73 12.88
CA ASN A 537 1.27 -15.35 13.63
C ASN A 537 2.10 -14.36 14.48
N ASP A 538 1.86 -13.07 14.36
CA ASP A 538 2.49 -12.06 15.21
C ASP A 538 1.62 -11.72 16.43
N GLY A 539 0.48 -12.40 16.60
CA GLY A 539 -0.50 -12.11 17.65
C GLY A 539 -1.30 -10.84 17.38
N ILE A 540 -1.28 -10.30 16.17
CA ILE A 540 -2.05 -9.13 15.78
C ILE A 540 -3.44 -9.61 15.34
N VAL A 541 -4.46 -9.01 15.94
CA VAL A 541 -5.85 -9.15 15.58
C VAL A 541 -6.13 -8.28 14.36
N VAL A 542 -6.45 -8.90 13.23
CA VAL A 542 -6.75 -8.24 11.95
C VAL A 542 -8.25 -8.34 11.69
N GLY A 543 -8.87 -7.20 11.40
CA GLY A 543 -10.26 -7.12 10.94
C GLY A 543 -10.34 -6.99 9.43
N THR A 544 -11.19 -7.78 8.78
CA THR A 544 -11.57 -7.60 7.37
C THR A 544 -12.86 -6.79 7.30
N PHE A 545 -12.86 -5.72 6.51
CA PHE A 545 -13.97 -4.78 6.41
C PHE A 545 -14.72 -4.91 5.07
N SER A 546 -15.97 -4.46 5.02
CA SER A 546 -16.83 -4.50 3.82
C SER A 546 -16.29 -3.69 2.63
N ASN A 547 -15.40 -2.73 2.89
CA ASN A 547 -14.70 -1.94 1.88
C ASN A 547 -13.43 -2.65 1.33
N GLY A 548 -13.21 -3.91 1.71
CA GLY A 548 -12.06 -4.72 1.28
C GLY A 548 -10.75 -4.44 2.02
N GLN A 549 -10.75 -3.53 3.00
CA GLN A 549 -9.56 -3.23 3.81
C GLN A 549 -9.34 -4.29 4.89
N ASN A 550 -8.07 -4.64 5.13
CA ASN A 550 -7.64 -5.44 6.27
C ASN A 550 -6.84 -4.53 7.20
N LEU A 551 -7.35 -4.30 8.41
CA LEU A 551 -6.72 -3.38 9.36
C LEU A 551 -6.39 -4.10 10.67
N SER A 552 -5.24 -3.76 11.25
CA SER A 552 -4.83 -4.21 12.57
C SER A 552 -5.65 -3.49 13.63
N LEU A 553 -6.34 -4.24 14.48
CA LEU A 553 -7.25 -3.70 15.50
C LEU A 553 -6.64 -3.76 16.90
N ALA A 554 -5.89 -4.82 17.19
CA ALA A 554 -5.29 -5.04 18.49
C ALA A 554 -4.09 -5.99 18.39
N GLN A 555 -3.27 -6.02 19.43
CA GLN A 555 -2.21 -7.00 19.61
C GLN A 555 -2.46 -7.80 20.90
N VAL A 556 -2.39 -9.12 20.78
CA VAL A 556 -2.49 -10.03 21.92
C VAL A 556 -1.16 -10.01 22.67
N SER A 557 -1.21 -9.66 23.96
CA SER A 557 -0.03 -9.71 24.83
C SER A 557 0.04 -11.05 25.52
N LEU A 558 1.22 -11.68 25.48
CA LEU A 558 1.53 -12.85 26.29
C LEU A 558 2.16 -12.43 27.63
N SER A 559 2.02 -13.30 28.63
CA SER A 559 2.72 -13.18 29.91
C SER A 559 3.45 -14.48 30.26
N HIS A 560 4.55 -14.41 31.01
CA HIS A 560 5.24 -15.58 31.54
C HIS A 560 5.51 -15.45 33.04
N PHE A 561 5.98 -16.55 33.64
CA PHE A 561 6.23 -16.68 35.07
C PHE A 561 7.54 -17.41 35.32
N ASN A 562 8.27 -17.01 36.36
CA ASN A 562 9.46 -17.74 36.81
C ASN A 562 9.08 -19.13 37.34
N GLY A 563 8.00 -19.22 38.12
CA GLY A 563 7.49 -20.45 38.72
C GLY A 563 6.25 -21.00 38.02
N THR A 564 6.32 -21.33 36.73
CA THR A 564 5.14 -21.75 35.94
C THR A 564 4.36 -22.93 36.55
N ASN A 565 5.03 -23.92 37.14
CA ASN A 565 4.37 -25.10 37.74
C ASN A 565 3.78 -24.82 39.14
N TYR A 566 3.99 -23.62 39.70
CA TYR A 566 3.44 -23.21 41.00
C TYR A 566 2.16 -22.37 40.86
N LEU A 567 1.71 -22.12 39.64
CA LEU A 567 0.43 -21.45 39.38
C LEU A 567 -0.72 -22.28 39.93
N LYS A 568 -1.73 -21.59 40.48
CA LYS A 568 -2.95 -22.23 40.97
C LYS A 568 -3.87 -22.50 39.79
N ALA A 569 -4.15 -23.78 39.51
CA ALA A 569 -5.14 -24.17 38.50
C ALA A 569 -6.56 -23.73 38.91
N LEU A 570 -7.31 -23.25 37.92
CA LEU A 570 -8.72 -22.89 38.00
C LEU A 570 -9.51 -23.67 36.94
N ASP A 571 -10.83 -23.66 37.10
CA ASP A 571 -11.72 -24.32 36.14
C ASP A 571 -11.57 -23.77 34.73
N GLY A 572 -11.71 -24.63 33.73
CA GLY A 572 -11.65 -24.25 32.32
C GLY A 572 -10.24 -24.09 31.74
N GLY A 573 -9.20 -24.54 32.45
CA GLY A 573 -7.80 -24.48 32.00
C GLY A 573 -7.17 -23.10 32.17
N ALA A 574 -7.65 -22.34 33.16
CA ALA A 574 -7.06 -21.07 33.56
C ALA A 574 -6.20 -21.23 34.81
N TYR A 575 -5.37 -20.23 35.06
CA TYR A 575 -4.40 -20.20 36.14
C TYR A 575 -4.43 -18.85 36.85
N ALA A 576 -4.29 -18.89 38.17
CA ALA A 576 -4.07 -17.73 39.02
C ALA A 576 -2.65 -17.72 39.58
N VAL A 577 -2.14 -16.51 39.80
CA VAL A 577 -0.83 -16.25 40.41
C VAL A 577 -0.83 -16.68 41.88
N THR A 578 0.28 -17.25 42.32
CA THR A 578 0.58 -17.59 43.72
C THR A 578 1.85 -16.86 44.15
N ASP A 579 2.13 -16.86 45.45
CA ASP A 579 3.38 -16.28 45.96
C ASP A 579 4.61 -17.05 45.43
N GLU A 580 4.48 -18.37 45.26
CA GLU A 580 5.54 -19.25 44.73
C GLU A 580 5.74 -19.13 43.21
N SER A 581 4.68 -18.83 42.43
CA SER A 581 4.84 -18.61 40.99
C SER A 581 5.58 -17.31 40.66
N GLY A 582 5.53 -16.35 41.60
CA GLY A 582 5.91 -14.96 41.38
C GLY A 582 4.91 -14.21 40.50
N PRO A 583 5.05 -12.87 40.38
CA PRO A 583 4.16 -12.04 39.58
C PRO A 583 4.27 -12.36 38.09
N ALA A 584 3.23 -12.03 37.33
CA ALA A 584 3.24 -12.13 35.87
C ALA A 584 4.21 -11.11 35.27
N ILE A 585 5.04 -11.57 34.34
CA ILE A 585 5.98 -10.73 33.59
C ILE A 585 5.41 -10.55 32.18
N ALA A 586 5.29 -9.29 31.75
CA ALA A 586 4.78 -8.95 30.44
C ALA A 586 5.76 -9.36 29.32
N GLY A 587 5.21 -9.86 28.22
CA GLY A 587 5.99 -10.49 27.15
C GLY A 587 6.33 -11.94 27.49
N ALA A 588 6.60 -12.76 26.48
CA ALA A 588 7.05 -14.12 26.64
C ALA A 588 8.02 -14.49 25.52
N ALA A 589 8.88 -15.49 25.74
CA ALA A 589 9.81 -15.96 24.73
C ALA A 589 9.10 -16.76 23.61
N GLY A 590 7.92 -17.32 23.90
CA GLY A 590 7.11 -18.00 22.91
C GLY A 590 6.41 -17.06 21.94
N HIS A 591 6.00 -17.62 20.81
CA HIS A 591 5.31 -16.89 19.74
C HIS A 591 3.89 -17.45 19.52
N ILE A 592 3.00 -16.61 19.00
CA ILE A 592 1.63 -17.00 18.70
C ILE A 592 1.56 -17.65 17.31
N SER A 593 0.85 -18.76 17.20
CA SER A 593 0.46 -19.33 15.90
C SER A 593 -1.01 -19.05 15.69
N GLY A 594 -1.32 -18.22 14.68
CA GLY A 594 -2.70 -17.94 14.28
C GLY A 594 -3.35 -19.16 13.63
N SER A 595 -4.68 -19.19 13.62
CA SER A 595 -5.48 -20.30 13.07
C SER A 595 -4.99 -21.67 13.53
N SER A 596 -4.61 -21.79 14.80
CA SER A 596 -3.99 -23.00 15.37
C SER A 596 -4.53 -23.25 16.78
N LEU A 597 -4.43 -24.48 17.27
CA LEU A 597 -4.90 -24.85 18.59
C LEU A 597 -3.94 -25.82 19.28
N GLU A 598 -3.62 -25.54 20.54
CA GLU A 598 -2.84 -26.45 21.38
C GLU A 598 -3.76 -27.52 21.98
N GLY A 599 -3.43 -28.79 21.76
CA GLY A 599 -4.10 -29.93 22.40
C GLY A 599 -3.65 -30.13 23.85
N SER A 600 -4.13 -31.22 24.45
CA SER A 600 -3.61 -31.68 25.73
C SER A 600 -2.14 -32.08 25.61
N ASN A 601 -1.36 -31.85 26.67
CA ASN A 601 0.01 -32.38 26.75
C ASN A 601 0.06 -33.83 27.30
N THR A 602 -1.10 -34.44 27.55
CA THR A 602 -1.23 -35.81 28.02
C THR A 602 -1.37 -36.78 26.85
N ASP A 603 -0.48 -37.77 26.75
CA ASP A 603 -0.62 -38.90 25.84
C ASP A 603 -1.38 -40.06 26.51
N ILE A 604 -2.46 -40.50 25.87
CA ILE A 604 -3.31 -41.61 26.33
C ILE A 604 -2.51 -42.91 26.47
N ALA A 605 -1.58 -43.21 25.56
CA ALA A 605 -0.79 -44.44 25.59
C ALA A 605 0.13 -44.50 26.82
N ASP A 606 0.77 -43.37 27.14
CA ASP A 606 1.64 -43.25 28.31
C ASP A 606 0.82 -43.33 29.60
N GLU A 607 -0.34 -42.65 29.66
CA GLU A 607 -1.20 -42.71 30.84
C GLU A 607 -1.79 -44.10 31.09
N PHE A 608 -2.16 -44.86 30.05
CA PHE A 608 -2.58 -46.25 30.22
C PHE A 608 -1.44 -47.15 30.71
N THR A 609 -0.22 -46.91 30.26
CA THR A 609 0.96 -47.63 30.75
C THR A 609 1.19 -47.34 32.24
N LYS A 610 1.14 -46.06 32.65
CA LYS A 610 1.21 -45.65 34.06
C LYS A 610 0.08 -46.26 34.88
N LEU A 611 -1.14 -46.31 34.34
CA LEU A 611 -2.30 -46.90 35.00
C LEU A 611 -2.08 -48.38 35.29
N ILE A 612 -1.58 -49.16 34.32
CA ILE A 612 -1.28 -50.59 34.51
C ILE A 612 -0.22 -50.79 35.59
N VAL A 613 0.87 -50.01 35.57
CA VAL A 613 1.94 -50.09 36.57
C VAL A 613 1.42 -49.71 37.97
N THR A 614 0.64 -48.64 38.07
CA THR A 614 0.06 -48.16 39.33
C THR A 614 -0.94 -49.17 39.91
N GLN A 615 -1.74 -49.82 39.06
CA GLN A 615 -2.65 -50.91 39.47
C GLN A 615 -1.89 -52.14 39.97
N GLN A 616 -0.79 -52.53 39.31
CA GLN A 616 0.07 -53.62 39.77
C GLN A 616 0.69 -53.30 41.13
N ALA A 617 1.18 -52.07 41.33
CA ALA A 617 1.71 -51.60 42.61
C ALA A 617 0.64 -51.60 43.71
N TYR A 618 -0.58 -51.14 43.40
CA TYR A 618 -1.71 -51.20 44.32
C TYR A 618 -2.05 -52.64 44.71
N SER A 619 -2.11 -53.57 43.74
CA SER A 619 -2.37 -54.99 44.00
C SER A 619 -1.24 -55.67 44.81
N ALA A 620 0.01 -55.26 44.61
CA ALA A 620 1.13 -55.75 45.41
C ALA A 620 0.99 -55.32 46.88
N ASN A 621 0.65 -54.06 47.13
CA ASN A 621 0.44 -53.54 48.49
C ASN A 621 -0.76 -54.19 49.19
N THR A 622 -1.87 -54.48 48.48
CA THR A 622 -2.99 -55.21 49.08
C THR A 622 -2.63 -56.65 49.42
N LYS A 623 -1.77 -57.32 48.62
CA LYS A 623 -1.25 -58.65 48.95
C LYS A 623 -0.47 -58.65 50.26
N VAL A 624 0.38 -57.65 50.51
CA VAL A 624 1.12 -57.52 51.78
C VAL A 624 0.17 -57.45 52.97
N ILE A 625 -0.92 -56.68 52.87
CA ILE A 625 -1.95 -56.61 53.92
C ILE A 625 -2.63 -57.96 54.12
N THR A 626 -2.99 -58.68 53.04
CA THR A 626 -3.60 -60.01 53.16
C THR A 626 -2.66 -61.01 53.82
N THR A 627 -1.37 -61.00 53.47
CA THR A 627 -0.35 -61.87 54.07
C THR A 627 -0.13 -61.52 55.54
N ALA A 628 -0.04 -60.23 55.88
CA ALA A 628 0.07 -59.78 57.27
C ALA A 628 -1.17 -60.19 58.08
N ASN A 629 -2.38 -60.07 57.53
CA ASN A 629 -3.61 -60.51 58.17
C ASN A 629 -3.64 -62.02 58.39
N SER A 630 -3.22 -62.83 57.40
CA SER A 630 -3.07 -64.28 57.57
C SER A 630 -2.06 -64.62 58.67
N MET A 631 -0.91 -63.94 58.73
CA MET A 631 0.08 -64.15 59.81
C MET A 631 -0.48 -63.76 61.19
N VAL A 632 -1.28 -62.70 61.29
CA VAL A 632 -1.96 -62.31 62.55
C VAL A 632 -3.02 -63.34 62.93
N GLN A 633 -3.78 -63.87 61.96
CA GLN A 633 -4.77 -64.92 62.21
C GLN A 633 -4.11 -66.24 62.65
N ASP A 634 -3.03 -66.65 62.00
CA ASP A 634 -2.25 -67.83 62.39
C ASP A 634 -1.69 -67.66 63.82
N LEU A 635 -1.19 -66.46 64.15
CA LEU A 635 -0.73 -66.13 65.51
C LEU A 635 -1.86 -66.24 66.55
N LEU A 636 -3.04 -65.71 66.24
CA LEU A 636 -4.20 -65.79 67.14
C LEU A 636 -4.68 -67.23 67.33
N ASN A 637 -4.53 -68.08 66.32
CA ASN A 637 -4.87 -69.51 66.40
C ASN A 637 -3.84 -70.31 67.22
N VAL A 638 -2.57 -69.87 67.29
CA VAL A 638 -1.53 -70.47 68.14
C VAL A 638 -1.69 -70.08 69.62
N LEU A 639 -2.35 -68.96 69.91
CA LEU A 639 -2.62 -68.48 71.27
C LEU A 639 -3.86 -69.13 71.94
N ARG A 640 -4.68 -69.86 71.19
CA ARG A 640 -5.77 -70.71 71.73
C ARG A 640 -5.25 -72.10 72.02
#